data_AF-A0A8J7FPJ5-F1
#
_entry.id   AF-A0A8J7FPJ5-F1
#
_cell.length_a   1.000
_cell.length_b   1.000
_cell.length_c   1.000
_cell.angle_alpha   90.00
_cell.angle_beta   90.00
_cell.angle_gamma   90.00
#
_symmetry.space_group_name_H-M   'P 1'
#
loop_
_entity.id
_entity.type
_entity.pdbx_description
1 polymer ?
#
loop_
_entity_poly.entity_id
_entity_poly.type
_entity_poly.pdbx_seq_one_letter_code
_entity_poly.pdbx_strand_id
1 'polypeptide(L)'
;MRASSLLLIALLGLSGQTLAEQLASKPFESQNAEPDWYPVAGQTSESLVHWTKPPNSRLSSTATVARQVVLLIPSSMAEVQEPVRALLKREGFRLEETKGTLLYSRTQMSGANRYEEGELWWQLYLSRHPEVRQAYIDQNHAPDWQKLIAAGAIVPADLKQLNAWAMGRNRTHDIFEVQDISMANEAQRTEQPQWLASRENRSRTGGFIQTDTIRMYDVSAFLDAPFTAVILSRKDRYPNPDYKPFEFKICIMGSCGQSAWNSYDIVPQALLSRVLAALPAKTAIADTPQFWEPPPPAAPLPEFHEIRAASEPALPGEGYNWQALAIDTLPRLRPDPKTLLVLPNGDLLLGETHYTRDDANPYLTTVHRYRWTSAVPQRQTLWQSPLNSNGITLALANDGQTLWSSLRTIKTMYLQRHDLRSGETSSQALPGHAGDWQNWQLGSNQLPRFYDPIPDYTIRQMQADATFTTTLAATARAKSGVAGNLQAVHGQSAGVEWAADDWGLVAIDPESGKTLSSIALPADSKNYNPGPQALAASMAGWVARPWLRTFTDASGETRRLNGAYVVDIRQGKVLFSASIDQPGSAMSAMARSANGRLLALAQERDGKASNRIALWDVPVARSPLALQLPTGFEASDLRDLAFSPDGRYLYALGVTGVVRWSLPAALQDHARPGNLPAGI
;
A
#
# COMPACT_ATOMS: atom_id res chain seq x y z
N MET A 1 -1.34 45.63 -48.13
CA MET A 1 -1.20 46.20 -46.77
C MET A 1 -2.49 45.96 -46.01
N ARG A 2 -2.38 45.49 -44.75
CA ARG A 2 -3.45 45.21 -43.75
C ARG A 2 -4.25 43.90 -43.91
N ALA A 3 -3.86 42.90 -43.13
CA ALA A 3 -4.75 41.99 -42.38
C ALA A 3 -3.88 41.00 -41.57
N SER A 4 -3.55 41.31 -40.31
CA SER A 4 -3.01 40.36 -39.30
C SER A 4 -2.81 41.05 -37.95
N SER A 5 -3.87 41.39 -37.21
CA SER A 5 -3.74 41.88 -35.81
C SER A 5 -5.02 41.73 -34.98
N LEU A 6 -5.78 40.63 -35.12
CA LEU A 6 -7.03 40.45 -34.34
C LEU A 6 -7.25 39.07 -33.70
N LEU A 7 -6.31 38.11 -33.82
CA LEU A 7 -6.51 36.75 -33.28
C LEU A 7 -5.78 36.42 -31.98
N LEU A 8 -5.05 37.36 -31.36
CA LEU A 8 -4.27 37.08 -30.14
C LEU A 8 -4.92 37.51 -28.82
N ILE A 9 -6.08 38.17 -28.84
CA ILE A 9 -6.71 38.72 -27.62
C ILE A 9 -7.90 37.87 -27.11
N ALA A 10 -8.37 36.89 -27.89
CA ALA A 10 -9.55 36.08 -27.52
C ALA A 10 -9.25 34.80 -26.72
N LEU A 11 -7.98 34.38 -26.57
CA LEU A 11 -7.61 33.13 -25.87
C LEU A 11 -7.28 33.31 -24.37
N LEU A 12 -7.08 34.54 -23.89
CA LEU A 12 -6.79 34.82 -22.47
C LEU A 12 -8.04 35.10 -21.61
N GLY A 13 -9.20 35.31 -22.25
CA GLY A 13 -10.46 35.61 -21.55
C GLY A 13 -11.35 34.39 -21.25
N LEU A 14 -11.02 33.21 -21.80
CA LEU A 14 -11.86 32.00 -21.72
C LEU A 14 -11.35 30.94 -20.71
N SER A 15 -10.12 31.07 -20.19
CA SER A 15 -9.54 30.07 -19.28
C SER A 15 -10.09 30.13 -17.84
N GLY A 16 -10.39 31.33 -17.34
CA GLY A 16 -10.88 31.53 -15.96
C GLY A 16 -12.30 31.00 -15.71
N GLN A 17 -13.20 31.13 -16.69
CA GLN A 17 -14.58 30.61 -16.57
C GLN A 17 -14.63 29.08 -16.64
N THR A 18 -13.73 28.44 -17.39
CA THR A 18 -13.68 26.97 -17.49
C THR A 18 -13.09 26.31 -16.25
N LEU A 19 -12.15 26.95 -15.54
CA LEU A 19 -11.52 26.35 -14.35
C LEU A 19 -12.48 26.35 -13.15
N ALA A 20 -13.21 27.45 -12.93
CA ALA A 20 -14.18 27.55 -11.83
C ALA A 20 -15.30 26.50 -11.91
N GLU A 21 -15.71 26.11 -13.13
CA GLU A 21 -16.73 25.08 -13.35
C GLU A 21 -16.22 23.64 -13.09
N GLN A 22 -14.89 23.46 -12.98
CA GLN A 22 -14.25 22.17 -12.73
C GLN A 22 -13.92 21.93 -11.24
N LEU A 23 -13.94 22.97 -10.40
CA LEU A 23 -13.56 22.86 -8.99
C LEU A 23 -14.76 22.46 -8.12
N ALA A 24 -14.71 21.23 -7.59
CA ALA A 24 -15.73 20.72 -6.68
C ALA A 24 -15.53 21.21 -5.23
N SER A 25 -16.61 21.21 -4.46
CA SER A 25 -16.57 21.34 -3.00
C SER A 25 -16.45 19.96 -2.34
N LYS A 26 -15.62 19.86 -1.30
CA LYS A 26 -15.56 18.69 -0.43
C LYS A 26 -16.89 18.55 0.32
N PRO A 27 -17.57 17.40 0.24
CA PRO A 27 -18.84 17.19 0.93
C PRO A 27 -18.71 17.33 2.46
N PHE A 28 -19.63 18.05 3.09
CA PHE A 28 -19.66 18.29 4.52
C PHE A 28 -21.10 18.37 5.05
N GLU A 29 -21.25 18.20 6.35
CA GLU A 29 -22.51 18.33 7.08
C GLU A 29 -22.29 19.13 8.36
N SER A 30 -23.38 19.51 9.04
CA SER A 30 -23.32 20.17 10.33
C SER A 30 -23.84 19.27 11.44
N GLN A 31 -23.10 19.13 12.53
CA GLN A 31 -23.53 18.40 13.72
C GLN A 31 -23.24 19.23 14.98
N ASN A 32 -23.96 18.99 16.07
CA ASN A 32 -23.74 19.73 17.31
C ASN A 32 -22.47 19.24 18.03
N ALA A 33 -21.72 20.18 18.62
CA ALA A 33 -20.53 19.87 19.41
C ALA A 33 -20.87 18.99 20.63
N GLU A 34 -20.15 17.87 20.77
CA GLU A 34 -20.23 17.02 21.96
C GLU A 34 -19.36 17.61 23.10
N PRO A 35 -19.92 17.83 24.31
CA PRO A 35 -19.17 18.44 25.42
C PRO A 35 -17.91 17.69 25.84
N ASP A 36 -17.90 16.36 25.74
CA ASP A 36 -16.77 15.52 26.16
C ASP A 36 -15.54 15.70 25.26
N TRP A 37 -15.76 15.98 23.98
CA TRP A 37 -14.70 16.17 22.98
C TRP A 37 -14.40 17.63 22.68
N TYR A 38 -15.41 18.50 22.81
CA TYR A 38 -15.33 19.93 22.54
C TYR A 38 -15.89 20.74 23.72
N PRO A 39 -15.18 20.83 24.87
CA PRO A 39 -15.68 21.42 26.11
C PRO A 39 -16.09 22.90 26.07
N VAL A 40 -15.77 23.63 25.00
CA VAL A 40 -16.07 25.04 24.83
C VAL A 40 -17.30 25.18 23.93
N ALA A 41 -17.23 24.70 22.68
CA ALA A 41 -18.38 24.68 21.76
C ALA A 41 -19.58 23.87 22.30
N GLY A 42 -19.33 22.76 23.01
CA GLY A 42 -20.34 21.89 23.59
C GLY A 42 -21.14 22.53 24.73
N GLN A 43 -20.64 23.60 25.39
CA GLN A 43 -21.40 24.30 26.45
C GLN A 43 -22.69 24.94 25.92
N THR A 44 -22.72 25.26 24.63
CA THR A 44 -23.87 25.90 23.97
C THR A 44 -24.48 25.01 22.88
N SER A 45 -24.04 23.75 22.80
CA SER A 45 -24.38 22.83 21.72
C SER A 45 -24.19 23.46 20.33
N GLU A 46 -23.11 24.23 20.16
CA GLU A 46 -22.83 24.94 18.92
C GLU A 46 -22.67 23.95 17.76
N SER A 47 -23.30 24.21 16.62
CA SER A 47 -23.17 23.37 15.44
C SER A 47 -21.81 23.59 14.76
N LEU A 48 -21.06 22.51 14.56
CA LEU A 48 -19.75 22.47 13.92
C LEU A 48 -19.86 21.88 12.51
N VAL A 49 -18.92 22.24 11.65
CA VAL A 49 -18.75 21.63 10.32
C VAL A 49 -18.06 20.27 10.48
N HIS A 50 -18.58 19.24 9.82
CA HIS A 50 -17.99 17.91 9.75
C HIS A 50 -17.75 17.53 8.29
N TRP A 51 -16.52 17.13 7.96
CA TRP A 51 -16.23 16.57 6.65
C TRP A 51 -16.87 15.19 6.55
N THR A 52 -17.78 15.06 5.57
CA THR A 52 -18.41 13.76 5.31
C THR A 52 -17.38 12.84 4.67
N LYS A 53 -17.43 11.58 5.07
CA LYS A 53 -16.60 10.54 4.47
C LYS A 53 -17.21 10.16 3.12
N PRO A 54 -16.40 9.84 2.09
CA PRO A 54 -16.92 9.13 0.94
C PRO A 54 -17.65 7.86 1.40
N PRO A 55 -18.78 7.47 0.79
CA PRO A 55 -19.62 6.34 1.24
C PRO A 55 -18.88 5.00 1.47
N ASN A 56 -17.67 4.82 0.94
CA ASN A 56 -16.98 3.53 0.82
C ASN A 56 -15.67 3.37 1.65
N SER A 57 -15.43 4.17 2.70
CA SER A 57 -14.17 4.08 3.47
C SER A 57 -14.24 3.22 4.74
N ARG A 58 -13.32 2.24 4.88
CA ARG A 58 -13.30 1.19 5.93
C ARG A 58 -12.73 1.57 7.32
N LEU A 59 -12.22 2.78 7.52
CA LEU A 59 -11.85 3.28 8.87
C LEU A 59 -13.12 3.65 9.68
N SER A 60 -13.05 3.85 11.01
CA SER A 60 -14.25 4.05 11.86
C SER A 60 -15.26 5.06 11.30
N SER A 61 -16.54 4.82 11.58
CA SER A 61 -17.74 5.36 10.93
C SER A 61 -18.08 6.83 11.23
N THR A 62 -17.15 7.64 11.73
CA THR A 62 -17.46 8.99 12.24
C THR A 62 -17.02 10.08 11.29
N ALA A 63 -17.95 10.98 10.92
CA ALA A 63 -17.63 12.21 10.22
C ALA A 63 -16.62 13.03 11.05
N THR A 64 -15.60 13.59 10.39
CA THR A 64 -14.49 14.24 11.11
C THR A 64 -14.76 15.73 11.23
N VAL A 65 -14.69 16.28 12.45
CA VAL A 65 -14.85 17.72 12.69
C VAL A 65 -13.85 18.51 11.87
N ALA A 66 -14.33 19.52 11.15
CA ALA A 66 -13.50 20.42 10.39
C ALA A 66 -12.72 21.32 11.33
N ARG A 67 -11.40 21.24 11.24
CA ARG A 67 -10.49 22.09 12.00
C ARG A 67 -10.25 23.45 11.35
N GLN A 68 -10.48 23.53 10.04
CA GLN A 68 -10.49 24.74 9.23
C GLN A 68 -11.34 24.51 7.98
N VAL A 69 -11.66 25.59 7.28
CA VAL A 69 -12.26 25.59 5.95
C VAL A 69 -11.49 26.57 5.06
N VAL A 70 -11.16 26.12 3.85
CA VAL A 70 -10.62 26.93 2.76
C VAL A 70 -11.74 27.16 1.75
N LEU A 71 -12.04 28.42 1.49
CA LEU A 71 -12.94 28.86 0.44
C LEU A 71 -12.10 29.36 -0.72
N LEU A 72 -12.39 28.87 -1.93
CA LEU A 72 -11.74 29.32 -3.15
C LEU A 72 -12.80 30.00 -4.04
N ILE A 73 -12.64 31.31 -4.22
CA ILE A 73 -13.61 32.17 -4.88
C ILE A 73 -13.07 32.58 -6.25
N PRO A 74 -13.78 32.31 -7.36
CA PRO A 74 -13.37 32.70 -8.71
C PRO A 74 -13.64 34.19 -8.97
N SER A 75 -13.01 35.06 -8.19
CA SER A 75 -13.13 36.52 -8.25
C SER A 75 -11.86 37.16 -7.73
N SER A 76 -11.62 38.41 -8.16
CA SER A 76 -10.44 39.16 -7.72
C SER A 76 -10.51 39.51 -6.22
N MET A 77 -9.35 39.70 -5.60
CA MET A 77 -9.27 40.09 -4.18
C MET A 77 -10.08 41.36 -3.90
N ALA A 78 -10.06 42.35 -4.81
CA ALA A 78 -10.81 43.59 -4.67
C ALA A 78 -12.33 43.38 -4.58
N GLU A 79 -12.87 42.44 -5.37
CA GLU A 79 -14.32 42.13 -5.39
C GLU A 79 -14.76 41.35 -4.14
N VAL A 80 -13.90 40.48 -3.62
CA VAL A 80 -14.19 39.64 -2.45
C VAL A 80 -13.98 40.40 -1.14
N GLN A 81 -12.98 41.29 -1.10
CA GLN A 81 -12.55 41.97 0.11
C GLN A 81 -13.64 42.86 0.71
N GLU A 82 -14.32 43.69 -0.08
CA GLU A 82 -15.28 44.66 0.48
C GLU A 82 -16.52 44.01 1.11
N PRO A 83 -17.21 43.02 0.48
CA PRO A 83 -18.32 42.30 1.10
C PRO A 83 -17.93 41.60 2.41
N VAL A 84 -16.77 40.93 2.42
CA VAL A 84 -16.27 40.23 3.61
C VAL A 84 -15.89 41.24 4.70
N ARG A 85 -15.16 42.30 4.35
CA ARG A 85 -14.79 43.37 5.29
C ARG A 85 -16.02 44.00 5.97
N ALA A 86 -17.08 44.27 5.21
CA ALA A 86 -18.33 44.84 5.75
C ALA A 86 -19.01 43.88 6.75
N LEU A 87 -19.05 42.58 6.43
CA LEU A 87 -19.54 41.53 7.33
C LEU A 87 -18.71 41.46 8.63
N LEU A 88 -17.38 41.41 8.50
CA LEU A 88 -16.46 41.23 9.63
C LEU A 88 -16.46 42.42 10.59
N LYS A 89 -16.56 43.66 10.07
CA LYS A 89 -16.73 44.86 10.89
C LYS A 89 -18.01 44.79 11.72
N ARG A 90 -19.13 44.37 11.12
CA ARG A 90 -20.42 44.23 11.83
C ARG A 90 -20.36 43.15 12.91
N GLU A 91 -19.54 42.12 12.72
CA GLU A 91 -19.36 41.01 13.67
C GLU A 91 -18.27 41.25 14.72
N GLY A 92 -17.68 42.45 14.75
CA GLY A 92 -16.70 42.85 15.77
C GLY A 92 -15.32 42.21 15.59
N PHE A 93 -14.96 41.80 14.38
CA PHE A 93 -13.60 41.36 14.08
C PHE A 93 -12.64 42.54 14.01
N ARG A 94 -11.44 42.36 14.58
CA ARG A 94 -10.29 43.22 14.35
C ARG A 94 -9.66 42.85 13.01
N LEU A 95 -9.54 43.82 12.13
CA LEU A 95 -8.98 43.66 10.79
C LEU A 95 -7.56 44.22 10.75
N GLU A 96 -6.64 43.44 10.21
CA GLU A 96 -5.25 43.82 9.99
C GLU A 96 -4.90 43.50 8.53
N GLU A 97 -4.43 44.52 7.82
CA GLU A 97 -3.89 44.37 6.47
C GLU A 97 -2.38 44.33 6.59
N THR A 98 -1.80 43.21 6.16
CA THR A 98 -0.36 42.99 6.13
C THR A 98 0.09 42.73 4.71
N LYS A 99 1.39 42.76 4.48
CA LYS A 99 1.98 42.25 3.26
C LYS A 99 2.83 41.05 3.61
N GLY A 100 2.82 40.05 2.73
CA GLY A 100 3.62 38.87 2.91
C GLY A 100 3.56 37.98 1.68
N THR A 101 4.53 37.08 1.60
CA THR A 101 4.56 36.07 0.55
C THR A 101 3.86 34.82 1.08
N LEU A 102 2.75 34.40 0.44
CA LEU A 102 1.97 33.24 0.87
C LEU A 102 2.82 31.97 0.98
N LEU A 103 3.76 31.80 0.05
CA LEU A 103 4.72 30.71 0.02
C LEU A 103 5.62 30.64 1.26
N TYR A 104 5.88 31.75 1.94
CA TYR A 104 6.66 31.78 3.19
C TYR A 104 5.77 31.80 4.46
N SER A 105 4.46 31.60 4.32
CA SER A 105 3.54 31.54 5.47
C SER A 105 3.79 30.29 6.30
N ARG A 106 4.35 30.49 7.50
CA ARG A 106 4.53 29.45 8.54
C ARG A 106 3.27 29.18 9.36
N THR A 107 2.14 29.74 8.96
CA THR A 107 0.88 29.52 9.67
C THR A 107 0.48 28.06 9.50
N GLN A 108 0.25 27.34 10.60
CA GLN A 108 -0.15 25.93 10.50
C GLN A 108 -1.58 25.84 9.96
N MET A 109 -1.74 25.10 8.88
CA MET A 109 -3.04 24.60 8.44
C MET A 109 -3.34 23.29 9.18
N SER A 110 -4.57 23.13 9.62
CA SER A 110 -5.01 21.98 10.39
C SER A 110 -5.41 20.80 9.48
N GLY A 111 -5.01 19.57 9.84
CA GLY A 111 -5.23 18.35 9.05
C GLY A 111 -4.54 17.11 9.64
N ALA A 112 -4.70 15.94 9.00
CA ALA A 112 -4.06 14.68 9.41
C ALA A 112 -2.52 14.74 9.34
N ASN A 113 -1.99 15.62 8.49
CA ASN A 113 -0.58 15.94 8.40
C ASN A 113 -0.40 17.44 8.69
N ARG A 114 0.41 17.81 9.70
CA ARG A 114 0.59 19.20 10.13
C ARG A 114 1.60 19.89 9.22
N TYR A 115 1.15 20.66 8.25
CA TYR A 115 1.99 21.38 7.31
C TYR A 115 1.81 22.91 7.40
N GLU A 116 2.83 23.65 6.97
CA GLU A 116 2.75 25.10 6.84
C GLU A 116 1.83 25.48 5.67
N GLU A 117 1.08 26.56 5.81
CA GLU A 117 0.10 27.04 4.82
C GLU A 117 0.75 27.26 3.44
N GLY A 118 1.98 27.78 3.40
CA GLY A 118 2.73 27.98 2.15
C GLY A 118 2.99 26.69 1.38
N GLU A 119 3.31 25.59 2.07
CA GLU A 119 3.58 24.27 1.46
C GLU A 119 2.37 23.73 0.70
N LEU A 120 1.16 23.91 1.28
CA LEU A 120 -0.06 23.39 0.69
C LEU A 120 -0.45 24.15 -0.59
N TRP A 121 -0.21 25.46 -0.64
CA TRP A 121 -0.40 26.26 -1.85
C TRP A 121 0.66 25.96 -2.90
N TRP A 122 1.91 25.75 -2.48
CA TRP A 122 3.01 25.35 -3.36
C TRP A 122 2.71 24.02 -4.07
N GLN A 123 2.17 23.04 -3.35
CA GLN A 123 1.80 21.76 -3.94
C GLN A 123 0.69 21.88 -4.98
N LEU A 124 -0.32 22.70 -4.69
CA LEU A 124 -1.39 22.99 -5.64
C LEU A 124 -0.87 23.64 -6.92
N TYR A 125 0.06 24.60 -6.79
CA TYR A 125 0.73 25.25 -7.92
C TYR A 125 1.50 24.23 -8.75
N LEU A 126 2.41 23.47 -8.13
CA LEU A 126 3.18 22.45 -8.83
C LEU A 126 2.29 21.41 -9.55
N SER A 127 1.10 21.12 -9.01
CA SER A 127 0.15 20.19 -9.63
C SER A 127 -0.45 20.68 -10.95
N ARG A 128 -0.44 21.99 -11.19
CA ARG A 128 -0.95 22.63 -12.40
C ARG A 128 0.13 23.14 -13.34
N HIS A 129 1.37 23.19 -12.85
CA HIS A 129 2.55 23.66 -13.58
C HIS A 129 3.57 22.53 -13.76
N PRO A 130 3.28 21.51 -14.59
CA PRO A 130 4.16 20.38 -14.82
C PRO A 130 5.55 20.81 -15.34
N GLU A 131 5.64 21.93 -16.05
CA GLU A 131 6.89 22.51 -16.54
C GLU A 131 7.80 23.01 -15.40
N VAL A 132 7.24 23.71 -14.41
CA VAL A 132 8.01 24.17 -13.24
C VAL A 132 8.44 22.98 -12.39
N ARG A 133 7.53 22.02 -12.23
CA ARG A 133 7.79 20.81 -11.48
C ARG A 133 8.89 19.96 -12.13
N GLN A 134 8.89 19.82 -13.45
CA GLN A 134 9.96 19.11 -14.17
C GLN A 134 11.29 19.86 -14.07
N ALA A 135 11.30 21.18 -14.26
CA ALA A 135 12.52 21.98 -14.12
C ALA A 135 13.14 21.86 -12.72
N TYR A 136 12.30 21.83 -11.67
CA TYR A 136 12.77 21.58 -10.31
C TYR A 136 13.43 20.21 -10.17
N ILE A 137 12.82 19.15 -10.70
CA ILE A 137 13.39 17.79 -10.66
C ILE A 137 14.73 17.76 -11.40
N ASP A 138 14.79 18.39 -12.57
CA ASP A 138 16.00 18.42 -13.39
C ASP A 138 17.15 19.15 -12.67
N GLN A 139 16.85 20.21 -11.91
CA GLN A 139 17.86 20.95 -11.18
C GLN A 139 18.29 20.26 -9.87
N ASN A 140 17.34 19.74 -9.09
CA ASN A 140 17.58 19.33 -7.71
C ASN A 140 17.76 17.83 -7.55
N HIS A 141 17.12 17.01 -8.39
CA HIS A 141 17.17 15.55 -8.29
C HIS A 141 17.95 14.87 -9.40
N ALA A 142 18.01 15.43 -10.61
CA ALA A 142 18.79 14.81 -11.69
C ALA A 142 20.25 14.52 -11.33
N PRO A 143 20.97 15.37 -10.56
CA PRO A 143 22.32 15.02 -10.10
C PRO A 143 22.34 13.77 -9.21
N ASP A 144 21.35 13.60 -8.33
CA ASP A 144 21.25 12.43 -7.48
C ASP A 144 20.83 11.19 -8.26
N TRP A 145 19.92 11.32 -9.23
CA TRP A 145 19.60 10.25 -10.17
C TRP A 145 20.83 9.80 -10.96
N GLN A 146 21.65 10.73 -11.43
CA GLN A 146 22.92 10.41 -12.10
C GLN A 146 23.90 9.68 -11.17
N LYS A 147 24.00 10.07 -9.90
CA LYS A 147 24.81 9.35 -8.91
C LYS A 147 24.31 7.92 -8.71
N LEU A 148 22.99 7.72 -8.64
CA LEU A 148 22.40 6.39 -8.48
C LEU A 148 22.61 5.51 -9.73
N ILE A 149 22.51 6.08 -10.93
CA ILE A 149 22.85 5.38 -12.18
C ILE A 149 24.34 5.01 -12.19
N ALA A 150 25.23 5.94 -11.84
CA ALA A 150 26.67 5.69 -11.79
C ALA A 150 27.04 4.62 -10.74
N ALA A 151 26.32 4.58 -9.62
CA ALA A 151 26.44 3.55 -8.59
C ALA A 151 25.87 2.19 -9.03
N GLY A 152 25.09 2.13 -10.11
CA GLY A 152 24.37 0.93 -10.54
C GLY A 152 23.18 0.59 -9.65
N ALA A 153 22.65 1.56 -8.89
CA ALA A 153 21.45 1.37 -8.08
C ALA A 153 20.19 1.28 -8.95
N ILE A 154 20.13 2.10 -10.00
CA ILE A 154 19.02 2.20 -10.95
C ILE A 154 19.55 2.20 -12.38
N VAL A 155 18.68 1.93 -13.34
CA VAL A 155 19.00 2.04 -14.78
C VAL A 155 18.36 3.30 -15.39
N PRO A 156 18.87 3.84 -16.50
CA PRO A 156 18.27 5.01 -17.15
C PRO A 156 16.77 4.84 -17.50
N ALA A 157 16.32 3.60 -17.76
CA ALA A 157 14.91 3.30 -17.99
C ALA A 157 14.01 3.60 -16.76
N ASP A 158 14.57 3.58 -15.55
CA ASP A 158 13.84 3.85 -14.30
C ASP A 158 13.48 5.33 -14.17
N LEU A 159 14.22 6.24 -14.85
CA LEU A 159 14.05 7.70 -14.73
C LEU A 159 12.63 8.15 -15.07
N LYS A 160 11.97 7.49 -16.02
CA LYS A 160 10.59 7.84 -16.39
C LYS A 160 9.64 7.62 -15.22
N GLN A 161 9.75 6.48 -14.54
CA GLN A 161 8.90 6.14 -13.39
C GLN A 161 9.30 6.92 -12.15
N LEU A 162 10.60 7.16 -11.95
CA LEU A 162 11.15 8.01 -10.90
C LEU A 162 10.67 9.45 -10.99
N ASN A 163 10.75 10.05 -12.17
CA ASN A 163 10.21 11.39 -12.39
C ASN A 163 8.70 11.36 -12.18
N ALA A 164 7.96 10.39 -12.71
CA ALA A 164 6.52 10.28 -12.44
C ALA A 164 6.19 10.11 -10.95
N TRP A 165 7.01 9.39 -10.19
CA TRP A 165 6.88 9.18 -8.75
C TRP A 165 7.18 10.46 -7.96
N ALA A 166 8.27 11.15 -8.30
CA ALA A 166 8.60 12.46 -7.73
C ALA A 166 7.51 13.51 -8.04
N MET A 167 6.80 13.33 -9.17
CA MET A 167 5.67 14.16 -9.59
C MET A 167 4.32 13.71 -8.96
N GLY A 168 4.28 12.63 -8.15
CA GLY A 168 3.05 12.03 -7.62
C GLY A 168 2.54 12.62 -6.30
N ARG A 169 1.21 12.63 -6.12
CA ARG A 169 0.48 13.32 -5.01
C ARG A 169 0.89 12.98 -3.57
N ASN A 170 1.37 11.76 -3.29
CA ASN A 170 1.52 11.29 -1.91
C ASN A 170 2.91 11.54 -1.30
N ARG A 171 3.87 12.07 -2.07
CA ARG A 171 5.22 12.39 -1.58
C ARG A 171 5.80 13.69 -2.13
N THR A 172 4.98 14.54 -2.76
CA THR A 172 5.33 15.95 -3.01
C THR A 172 5.77 16.67 -1.73
N HIS A 173 5.37 16.19 -0.56
CA HIS A 173 5.80 16.77 0.70
C HIS A 173 7.25 16.42 1.11
N ASP A 174 7.76 15.23 0.79
CA ASP A 174 9.12 14.82 1.18
C ASP A 174 10.19 15.37 0.20
N ILE A 175 9.74 15.90 -0.93
CA ILE A 175 10.57 16.24 -2.09
C ILE A 175 10.65 17.76 -2.30
N PHE A 176 9.64 18.52 -1.88
CA PHE A 176 9.57 19.95 -2.11
C PHE A 176 9.32 20.68 -0.79
N GLU A 177 10.32 21.43 -0.29
CA GLU A 177 10.17 22.32 0.86
C GLU A 177 10.03 23.78 0.43
N VAL A 178 9.47 24.64 1.30
CA VAL A 178 9.34 26.09 1.07
C VAL A 178 10.68 26.79 0.80
N GLN A 179 11.81 26.21 1.24
CA GLN A 179 13.14 26.73 0.94
C GLN A 179 13.49 26.62 -0.57
N ASP A 180 12.81 25.75 -1.31
CA ASP A 180 13.06 25.44 -2.71
C ASP A 180 12.28 26.31 -3.71
N ILE A 181 11.48 27.24 -3.20
CA ILE A 181 10.57 28.12 -3.94
C ILE A 181 11.31 29.15 -4.82
N SER A 182 12.64 29.20 -4.77
CA SER A 182 13.46 30.03 -5.69
C SER A 182 13.12 29.81 -7.18
N MET A 183 12.58 28.65 -7.52
CA MET A 183 12.12 28.23 -8.85
C MET A 183 10.75 28.79 -9.25
N ALA A 184 9.95 29.28 -8.31
CA ALA A 184 8.72 29.98 -8.63
C ALA A 184 9.05 31.29 -9.36
N ASN A 185 8.14 31.73 -10.24
CA ASN A 185 8.35 32.99 -10.91
C ASN A 185 8.30 34.16 -9.89
N GLU A 186 8.79 35.32 -10.31
CA GLU A 186 8.86 36.51 -9.44
C GLU A 186 7.48 36.87 -8.85
N ALA A 187 6.40 36.69 -9.61
CA ALA A 187 5.05 37.03 -9.18
C ALA A 187 4.56 36.19 -7.98
N GLN A 188 4.94 34.90 -7.88
CA GLN A 188 4.57 34.08 -6.71
C GLN A 188 5.41 34.34 -5.47
N ARG A 189 6.61 34.92 -5.64
CA ARG A 189 7.51 35.29 -4.53
C ARG A 189 7.32 36.71 -4.04
N THR A 190 6.70 37.56 -4.84
CA THR A 190 6.41 38.96 -4.51
C THR A 190 5.47 39.05 -3.31
N GLU A 191 5.71 40.02 -2.42
CA GLU A 191 4.81 40.30 -1.32
C GLU A 191 3.41 40.69 -1.84
N GLN A 192 2.39 39.98 -1.36
CA GLN A 192 1.01 40.23 -1.73
C GLN A 192 0.24 40.80 -0.53
N PRO A 193 -0.84 41.56 -0.76
CA PRO A 193 -1.75 41.96 0.31
C PRO A 193 -2.33 40.72 0.99
N GLN A 194 -2.16 40.64 2.31
CA GLN A 194 -2.70 39.60 3.15
C GLN A 194 -3.65 40.23 4.16
N TRP A 195 -4.80 39.60 4.35
CA TRP A 195 -5.85 40.11 5.22
C TRP A 195 -6.04 39.14 6.37
N LEU A 196 -5.79 39.61 7.59
CA LEU A 196 -6.04 38.85 8.81
C LEU A 196 -7.18 39.52 9.58
N ALA A 197 -8.26 38.79 9.78
CA ALA A 197 -9.32 39.18 10.68
C ALA A 197 -9.32 38.24 11.88
N SER A 198 -9.34 38.79 13.08
CA SER A 198 -9.43 38.01 14.31
C SER A 198 -10.50 38.55 15.25
N ARG A 199 -11.16 37.64 15.97
CA ARG A 199 -12.07 37.98 17.05
C ARG A 199 -11.82 37.04 18.21
N GLU A 200 -11.46 37.61 19.35
CA GLU A 200 -11.22 36.85 20.57
C GLU A 200 -12.38 37.05 21.54
N ASN A 201 -12.99 35.95 21.97
CA ASN A 201 -14.03 35.94 23.00
C ASN A 201 -13.51 35.19 24.22
N ARG A 202 -13.48 35.85 25.37
CA ARG A 202 -13.11 35.25 26.66
C ARG A 202 -14.34 35.04 27.51
N SER A 203 -14.42 33.91 28.19
CA SER A 203 -15.46 33.72 29.19
C SER A 203 -15.24 34.66 30.38
N ARG A 204 -16.33 35.11 31.02
CA ARG A 204 -16.27 36.06 32.15
C ARG A 204 -15.47 35.54 33.34
N THR A 205 -15.37 34.22 33.50
CA THR A 205 -14.63 33.55 34.57
C THR A 205 -13.20 33.17 34.17
N GLY A 206 -12.77 33.46 32.94
CA GLY A 206 -11.46 33.06 32.41
C GLY A 206 -11.32 31.57 32.08
N GLY A 207 -12.42 30.81 32.15
CA GLY A 207 -12.44 29.37 31.92
C GLY A 207 -12.24 28.91 30.46
N PHE A 208 -12.30 29.81 29.47
CA PHE A 208 -11.94 29.50 28.08
C PHE A 208 -11.69 30.77 27.25
N ILE A 209 -10.98 30.57 26.13
CA ILE A 209 -10.68 31.59 25.12
C ILE A 209 -11.04 31.02 23.74
N GLN A 210 -11.89 31.71 23.00
CA GLN A 210 -12.23 31.38 21.61
C GLN A 210 -11.57 32.41 20.70
N THR A 211 -10.79 31.96 19.72
CA THR A 211 -10.13 32.84 18.74
C THR A 211 -10.62 32.50 17.34
N ASP A 212 -11.58 33.27 16.84
CA ASP A 212 -12.00 33.21 15.44
C ASP A 212 -10.93 33.89 14.58
N THR A 213 -10.48 33.22 13.52
CA THR A 213 -9.48 33.72 12.58
C THR A 213 -9.98 33.53 11.16
N ILE A 214 -9.92 34.60 10.37
CA ILE A 214 -10.18 34.57 8.93
C ILE A 214 -8.96 35.17 8.24
N ARG A 215 -8.39 34.44 7.28
CA ARG A 215 -7.28 34.89 6.45
C ARG A 215 -7.74 34.99 5.00
N MET A 216 -7.30 36.01 4.28
CA MET A 216 -7.59 36.14 2.85
C MET A 216 -6.32 36.41 2.05
N TYR A 217 -6.21 35.72 0.91
CA TYR A 217 -5.06 35.77 0.01
C TYR A 217 -5.53 35.94 -1.43
N ASP A 218 -4.84 36.78 -2.19
CA ASP A 218 -4.88 36.69 -3.65
C ASP A 218 -4.09 35.43 -4.06
N VAL A 219 -4.73 34.52 -4.79
CA VAL A 219 -4.08 33.30 -5.30
C VAL A 219 -4.10 33.24 -6.82
N SER A 220 -4.34 34.38 -7.47
CA SER A 220 -4.50 34.45 -8.91
C SER A 220 -3.26 33.98 -9.67
N ALA A 221 -2.08 34.31 -9.14
CA ALA A 221 -0.80 33.89 -9.70
C ALA A 221 -0.49 32.38 -9.53
N PHE A 222 -1.23 31.66 -8.68
CA PHE A 222 -1.06 30.21 -8.50
C PHE A 222 -1.99 29.38 -9.40
N LEU A 223 -3.07 30.00 -9.88
CA LEU A 223 -4.13 29.34 -10.65
C LEU A 223 -4.27 29.89 -12.08
N ASP A 224 -3.39 30.82 -12.47
CA ASP A 224 -3.42 31.56 -13.74
C ASP A 224 -4.80 32.14 -14.11
N ALA A 225 -5.56 32.53 -13.08
CA ALA A 225 -6.91 33.06 -13.21
C ALA A 225 -7.29 33.85 -11.96
N PRO A 226 -8.23 34.81 -12.03
CA PRO A 226 -8.66 35.58 -10.86
C PRO A 226 -9.27 34.69 -9.77
N PHE A 227 -8.55 34.50 -8.68
CA PHE A 227 -9.00 33.71 -7.54
C PHE A 227 -8.58 34.34 -6.22
N THR A 228 -9.49 34.31 -5.26
CA THR A 228 -9.25 34.71 -3.87
C THR A 228 -9.47 33.52 -2.97
N ALA A 229 -8.52 33.27 -2.05
CA ALA A 229 -8.66 32.27 -1.01
C ALA A 229 -9.10 32.93 0.29
N VAL A 230 -10.11 32.36 0.97
CA VAL A 230 -10.54 32.77 2.31
C VAL A 230 -10.50 31.57 3.23
N ILE A 231 -9.71 31.64 4.30
CA ILE A 231 -9.46 30.53 5.22
C ILE A 231 -10.05 30.88 6.57
N LEU A 232 -10.88 30.00 7.10
CA LEU A 232 -11.60 30.19 8.36
C LEU A 232 -11.23 29.10 9.35
N SER A 233 -10.98 29.51 10.58
CA SER A 233 -10.76 28.59 11.71
C SER A 233 -11.10 29.28 13.02
N ARG A 234 -11.61 28.54 14.00
CA ARG A 234 -11.69 28.96 15.39
C ARG A 234 -10.77 28.08 16.22
N LYS A 235 -9.92 28.70 17.03
CA LYS A 235 -9.13 28.01 18.05
C LYS A 235 -9.74 28.21 19.42
N ASP A 236 -10.19 27.12 20.01
CA ASP A 236 -10.71 27.11 21.38
C ASP A 236 -9.61 26.65 22.33
N ARG A 237 -9.39 27.42 23.39
CA ARG A 237 -8.44 27.11 24.47
C ARG A 237 -9.18 27.03 25.80
N TYR A 238 -8.84 26.02 26.59
CA TYR A 238 -9.39 25.82 27.93
C TYR A 238 -8.28 25.33 28.88
N PRO A 239 -8.40 25.56 30.20
CA PRO A 239 -7.39 25.14 31.16
C PRO A 239 -7.08 23.65 31.04
N ASN A 240 -5.79 23.31 31.04
CA ASN A 240 -5.38 21.92 31.05
C ASN A 240 -5.42 21.39 32.50
N PRO A 241 -6.34 20.45 32.85
CA PRO A 241 -6.45 19.93 34.21
C PRO A 241 -5.19 19.17 34.66
N ASP A 242 -4.42 18.65 33.70
CA ASP A 242 -3.20 17.91 33.98
C ASP A 242 -1.96 18.80 34.13
N TYR A 243 -2.10 20.13 33.95
CA TYR A 243 -0.98 21.06 34.04
C TYR A 243 -0.47 21.21 35.48
N LYS A 244 0.82 20.93 35.68
CA LYS A 244 1.49 21.04 36.97
C LYS A 244 2.57 22.14 36.95
N PRO A 245 2.28 23.36 37.44
CA PRO A 245 3.15 24.53 37.29
C PRO A 245 4.51 24.45 38.00
N PHE A 246 4.74 23.45 38.87
CA PHE A 246 5.94 23.33 39.69
C PHE A 246 6.70 22.00 39.50
N GLU A 247 6.29 21.15 38.55
CA GLU A 247 6.99 19.89 38.24
C GLU A 247 8.07 20.14 37.18
N PHE A 248 9.33 20.34 37.61
CA PHE A 248 10.47 20.49 36.70
C PHE A 248 10.96 19.12 36.20
N LYS A 249 10.83 18.86 34.89
CA LYS A 249 11.47 17.73 34.22
C LYS A 249 12.66 18.22 33.40
N ILE A 250 13.85 17.69 33.69
CA ILE A 250 15.05 17.90 32.86
C ILE A 250 14.91 17.02 31.62
N CYS A 251 14.86 17.64 30.44
CA CYS A 251 14.71 16.92 29.18
C CYS A 251 15.79 17.29 28.18
N ILE A 252 16.63 16.30 27.89
CA ILE A 252 17.85 16.45 27.11
C ILE A 252 17.57 16.28 25.59
N MET A 253 16.38 15.80 25.18
CA MET A 253 16.02 15.59 23.76
C MET A 253 14.54 15.85 23.40
N GLY A 254 13.94 16.96 23.85
CA GLY A 254 12.64 17.43 23.36
C GLY A 254 11.56 17.72 24.42
N SER A 255 10.38 18.13 23.92
CA SER A 255 9.26 18.76 24.66
C SER A 255 8.82 18.00 25.92
N CYS A 256 9.07 18.59 27.10
CA CYS A 256 8.61 18.06 28.39
C CYS A 256 7.78 19.03 29.23
N GLY A 257 7.23 20.09 28.62
CA GLY A 257 6.25 20.94 29.28
C GLY A 257 4.84 20.49 28.92
N GLN A 258 4.02 20.14 29.91
CA GLN A 258 2.57 20.16 29.71
C GLN A 258 2.16 21.63 29.51
N SER A 259 1.39 21.94 28.47
CA SER A 259 0.86 23.30 28.26
C SER A 259 -0.17 23.61 29.36
N ALA A 260 -0.18 24.85 29.87
CA ALA A 260 -1.20 25.33 30.80
C ALA A 260 -2.63 25.33 30.19
N TRP A 261 -2.71 25.27 28.87
CA TRP A 261 -3.93 25.28 28.10
C TRP A 261 -3.99 24.09 27.16
N ASN A 262 -5.13 23.41 27.15
CA ASN A 262 -5.50 22.52 26.07
C ASN A 262 -6.14 23.36 24.96
N SER A 263 -5.99 22.92 23.71
CA SER A 263 -6.58 23.62 22.58
C SER A 263 -6.96 22.69 21.45
N TYR A 264 -8.03 23.04 20.74
CA TYR A 264 -8.45 22.41 19.50
C TYR A 264 -8.91 23.45 18.50
N ASP A 265 -8.89 23.06 17.22
CA ASP A 265 -9.32 23.89 16.12
C ASP A 265 -10.65 23.34 15.59
N ILE A 266 -11.61 24.21 15.35
CA ILE A 266 -12.96 23.89 14.86
C ILE A 266 -13.43 24.94 13.85
N VAL A 267 -14.50 24.64 13.14
CA VAL A 267 -15.22 25.62 12.32
C VAL A 267 -16.69 25.65 12.72
N PRO A 268 -17.15 26.75 13.35
CA PRO A 268 -18.57 26.94 13.62
C PRO A 268 -19.37 27.05 12.31
N GLN A 269 -20.42 26.23 12.17
CA GLN A 269 -21.30 26.24 10.99
C GLN A 269 -21.92 27.63 10.76
N ALA A 270 -22.26 28.32 11.85
CA ALA A 270 -22.86 29.65 11.78
C ALA A 270 -21.91 30.71 11.19
N LEU A 271 -20.61 30.64 11.53
CA LEU A 271 -19.60 31.54 10.96
C LEU A 271 -19.41 31.26 9.47
N LEU A 272 -19.24 30.00 9.09
CA LEU A 272 -19.11 29.59 7.69
C LEU A 272 -20.31 30.05 6.85
N SER A 273 -21.53 29.82 7.33
CA SER A 273 -22.76 30.18 6.61
C SER A 273 -22.86 31.68 6.33
N ARG A 274 -22.47 32.52 7.29
CA ARG A 274 -22.51 33.99 7.11
C ARG A 274 -21.46 34.49 6.14
N VAL A 275 -20.25 33.91 6.18
CA VAL A 275 -19.20 34.25 5.21
C VAL A 275 -19.61 33.81 3.81
N LEU A 276 -20.13 32.59 3.63
CA LEU A 276 -20.63 32.14 2.33
C LEU A 276 -21.75 33.01 1.77
N ALA A 277 -22.65 33.52 2.63
CA ALA A 277 -23.72 34.43 2.21
C ALA A 277 -23.22 35.79 1.69
N ALA A 278 -21.98 36.18 2.03
CA ALA A 278 -21.34 37.40 1.53
C ALA A 278 -20.50 37.16 0.26
N LEU A 279 -20.42 35.92 -0.23
CA LEU A 279 -19.58 35.51 -1.35
C LEU A 279 -20.41 35.09 -2.57
N PRO A 280 -19.82 35.06 -3.78
CA PRO A 280 -20.48 34.54 -4.97
C PRO A 280 -20.89 33.07 -4.83
N ALA A 281 -21.98 32.68 -5.51
CA ALA A 281 -22.53 31.32 -5.46
C ALA A 281 -21.56 30.22 -5.97
N LYS A 282 -20.56 30.58 -6.81
CA LYS A 282 -19.56 29.65 -7.36
C LYS A 282 -18.36 29.40 -6.42
N THR A 283 -18.50 29.61 -5.11
CA THR A 283 -17.42 29.41 -4.13
C THR A 283 -17.19 27.91 -3.87
N ALA A 284 -15.96 27.44 -4.11
CA ALA A 284 -15.57 26.06 -3.79
C ALA A 284 -15.07 25.96 -2.33
N ILE A 285 -15.34 24.84 -1.67
CA ILE A 285 -15.09 24.64 -0.23
C ILE A 285 -14.26 23.37 0.00
N ALA A 286 -13.18 23.44 0.77
CA ALA A 286 -12.37 22.27 1.15
C ALA A 286 -11.71 22.45 2.52
N ASP A 287 -11.05 21.41 3.03
CA ASP A 287 -10.21 21.49 4.23
C ASP A 287 -8.81 22.00 3.94
N THR A 288 -8.24 21.68 2.77
CA THR A 288 -6.93 22.15 2.32
C THR A 288 -6.94 22.44 0.81
N PRO A 289 -6.02 23.28 0.30
CA PRO A 289 -5.89 23.54 -1.13
C PRO A 289 -5.62 22.27 -1.97
N GLN A 290 -4.97 21.25 -1.38
CA GLN A 290 -4.65 19.97 -2.03
C GLN A 290 -5.89 19.24 -2.58
N PHE A 291 -7.08 19.49 -2.01
CA PHE A 291 -8.33 18.90 -2.49
C PHE A 291 -8.57 19.23 -3.98
N TRP A 292 -8.11 20.40 -4.43
CA TRP A 292 -8.28 20.85 -5.80
C TRP A 292 -7.11 20.49 -6.71
N GLU A 293 -6.15 19.66 -6.29
CA GLU A 293 -5.17 19.14 -7.25
C GLU A 293 -5.90 18.39 -8.38
N PRO A 294 -5.47 18.50 -9.65
CA PRO A 294 -5.98 17.62 -10.70
C PRO A 294 -5.62 16.17 -10.37
N PRO A 295 -6.50 15.19 -10.64
CA PRO A 295 -6.15 13.78 -10.45
C PRO A 295 -4.83 13.51 -11.16
N PRO A 296 -3.92 12.72 -10.55
CA PRO A 296 -2.68 12.39 -11.24
C PRO A 296 -3.09 11.79 -12.60
N PRO A 297 -2.40 12.14 -13.70
CA PRO A 297 -2.64 11.45 -14.95
C PRO A 297 -2.53 9.96 -14.65
N ALA A 298 -3.58 9.20 -14.93
CA ALA A 298 -3.54 7.77 -14.74
C ALA A 298 -2.32 7.27 -15.50
N ALA A 299 -1.34 6.70 -14.80
CA ALA A 299 -0.24 6.03 -15.48
C ALA A 299 -0.91 5.08 -16.49
N PRO A 300 -0.56 5.13 -17.79
CA PRO A 300 -1.19 4.27 -18.77
C PRO A 300 -1.00 2.85 -18.23
N LEU A 301 -2.12 2.26 -17.82
CA LEU A 301 -2.07 0.89 -17.34
C LEU A 301 -1.58 0.08 -18.53
N PRO A 302 -0.62 -0.85 -18.35
CA PRO A 302 -0.31 -1.82 -19.38
C PRO A 302 -1.62 -2.41 -19.87
N GLU A 303 -1.73 -2.61 -21.17
CA GLU A 303 -2.94 -3.03 -21.87
C GLU A 303 -3.69 -4.09 -21.03
N PHE A 304 -4.77 -3.66 -20.40
CA PHE A 304 -5.53 -4.47 -19.47
C PHE A 304 -6.56 -5.24 -20.28
N HIS A 305 -6.23 -6.49 -20.60
CA HIS A 305 -7.22 -7.43 -21.11
C HIS A 305 -7.88 -8.12 -19.93
N GLU A 306 -9.08 -7.68 -19.58
CA GLU A 306 -9.96 -8.44 -18.70
C GLU A 306 -10.38 -9.70 -19.44
N ILE A 307 -9.72 -10.82 -19.16
CA ILE A 307 -10.15 -12.10 -19.73
C ILE A 307 -11.22 -12.68 -18.81
N ARG A 308 -12.47 -12.58 -19.28
CA ARG A 308 -13.63 -13.18 -18.61
C ARG A 308 -13.38 -14.67 -18.37
N ALA A 309 -13.78 -15.13 -17.19
CA ALA A 309 -13.78 -16.55 -16.85
C ALA A 309 -14.47 -17.39 -17.95
N ALA A 310 -13.91 -18.57 -18.23
CA ALA A 310 -14.47 -19.49 -19.23
C ALA A 310 -15.97 -19.74 -18.99
N SER A 311 -16.73 -19.83 -20.09
CA SER A 311 -18.13 -20.28 -20.08
C SER A 311 -18.29 -21.78 -19.80
N GLU A 312 -17.18 -22.48 -19.53
CA GLU A 312 -17.16 -23.91 -19.24
C GLU A 312 -17.70 -24.22 -17.84
N PRO A 313 -18.30 -25.41 -17.64
CA PRO A 313 -18.76 -25.83 -16.32
C PRO A 313 -17.60 -25.86 -15.32
N ALA A 314 -17.86 -25.37 -14.10
CA ALA A 314 -16.86 -25.35 -13.05
C ALA A 314 -16.41 -26.77 -12.68
N LEU A 315 -15.11 -26.97 -12.54
CA LEU A 315 -14.52 -28.24 -12.14
C LEU A 315 -14.76 -28.43 -10.63
N PRO A 316 -15.50 -29.48 -10.21
CA PRO A 316 -15.77 -29.73 -8.80
C PRO A 316 -14.50 -30.19 -8.08
N GLY A 317 -14.26 -29.64 -6.89
CA GLY A 317 -13.20 -30.08 -6.00
C GLY A 317 -13.64 -31.22 -5.08
N GLU A 318 -12.72 -32.14 -4.80
CA GLU A 318 -12.85 -33.19 -3.79
C GLU A 318 -12.21 -32.70 -2.49
N GLY A 319 -12.99 -32.56 -1.42
CA GLY A 319 -12.53 -31.99 -0.16
C GLY A 319 -12.37 -33.04 0.92
N TYR A 320 -11.32 -32.91 1.74
CA TYR A 320 -11.15 -33.67 2.97
C TYR A 320 -11.09 -32.75 4.18
N ASN A 321 -12.07 -32.89 5.09
CA ASN A 321 -12.23 -32.02 6.25
C ASN A 321 -11.38 -32.50 7.42
N TRP A 322 -10.57 -31.62 8.02
CA TRP A 322 -9.71 -31.94 9.16
C TRP A 322 -10.49 -32.38 10.40
N GLN A 323 -11.78 -32.01 10.52
CA GLN A 323 -12.64 -32.49 11.62
C GLN A 323 -12.77 -34.01 11.64
N ALA A 324 -12.60 -34.68 10.49
CA ALA A 324 -12.54 -36.14 10.44
C ALA A 324 -11.27 -36.73 11.08
N LEU A 325 -10.24 -35.91 11.36
CA LEU A 325 -9.00 -36.29 12.04
C LEU A 325 -8.92 -35.78 13.49
N ALA A 326 -9.85 -34.91 13.93
CA ALA A 326 -9.78 -34.29 15.24
C ALA A 326 -10.08 -35.31 16.34
N ILE A 327 -9.08 -35.59 17.18
CA ILE A 327 -9.19 -36.48 18.35
C ILE A 327 -9.92 -35.78 19.52
N ASP A 328 -10.02 -34.45 19.51
CA ASP A 328 -10.53 -33.67 20.65
C ASP A 328 -11.54 -32.60 20.21
N THR A 329 -12.54 -32.32 21.06
CA THR A 329 -13.69 -31.43 20.76
C THR A 329 -13.38 -29.95 20.98
N LEU A 330 -12.23 -29.62 21.58
CA LEU A 330 -11.82 -28.25 21.90
C LEU A 330 -11.24 -27.50 20.67
N PRO A 331 -11.84 -26.37 20.23
CA PRO A 331 -11.39 -25.64 19.04
C PRO A 331 -9.93 -25.17 19.06
N ARG A 332 -9.39 -24.84 20.24
CA ARG A 332 -7.99 -24.39 20.39
C ARG A 332 -6.97 -25.50 20.12
N LEU A 333 -7.33 -26.78 20.26
CA LEU A 333 -6.42 -27.91 20.05
C LEU A 333 -6.44 -28.44 18.61
N ARG A 334 -7.11 -27.73 17.68
CA ARG A 334 -7.21 -28.14 16.27
C ARG A 334 -5.90 -27.87 15.52
N PRO A 335 -5.56 -28.69 14.51
CA PRO A 335 -4.50 -28.40 13.55
C PRO A 335 -4.66 -27.02 12.91
N ASP A 336 -3.59 -26.23 12.95
CA ASP A 336 -3.45 -24.98 12.21
C ASP A 336 -2.41 -25.20 11.10
N PRO A 337 -2.85 -25.70 9.93
CA PRO A 337 -1.96 -25.98 8.81
C PRO A 337 -1.37 -24.68 8.23
N LYS A 338 -0.05 -24.68 8.01
CA LYS A 338 0.72 -23.50 7.61
C LYS A 338 1.24 -23.53 6.18
N THR A 339 1.51 -24.72 5.63
CA THR A 339 2.11 -24.88 4.31
C THR A 339 1.83 -26.27 3.75
N LEU A 340 1.76 -26.35 2.41
CA LEU A 340 1.50 -27.57 1.65
C LEU A 340 2.59 -27.77 0.58
N LEU A 341 3.13 -28.98 0.50
CA LEU A 341 3.91 -29.45 -0.65
C LEU A 341 3.34 -30.75 -1.19
N VAL A 342 3.47 -30.96 -2.51
CA VAL A 342 3.06 -32.20 -3.18
C VAL A 342 4.30 -32.92 -3.69
N LEU A 343 4.49 -34.16 -3.27
CA LEU A 343 5.59 -35.01 -3.68
C LEU A 343 5.37 -35.58 -5.09
N PRO A 344 6.43 -35.99 -5.82
CA PRO A 344 6.29 -36.55 -7.16
C PRO A 344 5.43 -37.82 -7.25
N ASN A 345 5.32 -38.55 -6.14
CA ASN A 345 4.46 -39.73 -6.04
C ASN A 345 3.00 -39.41 -5.72
N GLY A 346 2.63 -38.13 -5.57
CA GLY A 346 1.29 -37.65 -5.27
C GLY A 346 0.94 -37.58 -3.78
N ASP A 347 1.87 -37.92 -2.88
CA ASP A 347 1.66 -37.72 -1.44
C ASP A 347 1.76 -36.23 -1.09
N LEU A 348 0.99 -35.79 -0.09
CA LEU A 348 1.01 -34.42 0.42
C LEU A 348 1.90 -34.36 1.65
N LEU A 349 2.69 -33.28 1.78
CA LEU A 349 3.36 -32.91 3.00
C LEU A 349 2.72 -31.65 3.56
N LEU A 350 2.28 -31.72 4.81
CA LEU A 350 1.69 -30.60 5.53
C LEU A 350 2.53 -30.25 6.74
N GLY A 351 2.87 -28.97 6.86
CA GLY A 351 3.38 -28.39 8.09
C GLY A 351 2.23 -27.83 8.91
N GLU A 352 2.01 -28.35 10.11
CA GLU A 352 0.87 -28.01 10.96
C GLU A 352 1.35 -27.56 12.35
N THR A 353 0.85 -26.44 12.85
CA THR A 353 1.08 -26.01 14.23
C THR A 353 -0.14 -26.36 15.09
N HIS A 354 0.07 -26.87 16.29
CA HIS A 354 -1.00 -27.24 17.22
C HIS A 354 -0.74 -26.67 18.59
N TYR A 355 -1.82 -26.30 19.29
CA TYR A 355 -1.72 -25.96 20.71
C TYR A 355 -1.54 -27.21 21.56
N THR A 356 -0.70 -27.12 22.58
CA THR A 356 -0.58 -28.18 23.59
C THR A 356 -1.26 -27.77 24.90
N ARG A 357 -1.51 -28.75 25.78
CA ARG A 357 -1.96 -28.51 27.16
C ARG A 357 -0.80 -28.18 28.10
N ASP A 358 0.43 -28.13 27.60
CA ASP A 358 1.63 -27.82 28.38
C ASP A 358 1.91 -26.31 28.28
N ASP A 359 1.76 -25.60 29.40
CA ASP A 359 2.03 -24.16 29.50
C ASP A 359 3.49 -23.81 29.17
N ALA A 360 4.43 -24.77 29.29
CA ALA A 360 5.83 -24.56 28.91
C ALA A 360 6.05 -24.61 27.39
N ASN A 361 5.24 -25.37 26.66
CA ASN A 361 5.32 -25.52 25.20
C ASN A 361 3.97 -25.33 24.52
N PRO A 362 3.38 -24.13 24.56
CA PRO A 362 2.02 -23.90 24.10
C PRO A 362 1.81 -24.20 22.61
N TYR A 363 2.87 -24.26 21.78
CA TYR A 363 2.77 -24.56 20.34
C TYR A 363 3.79 -25.61 19.89
N LEU A 364 3.33 -26.62 19.17
CA LEU A 364 4.21 -27.58 18.50
C LEU A 364 3.92 -27.64 17.01
N THR A 365 4.97 -27.57 16.21
CA THR A 365 4.89 -27.72 14.77
C THR A 365 5.27 -29.14 14.37
N THR A 366 4.46 -29.74 13.49
CA THR A 366 4.58 -31.14 13.06
C THR A 366 4.52 -31.20 11.53
N VAL A 367 5.32 -32.07 10.93
CA VAL A 367 5.26 -32.38 9.50
C VAL A 367 4.59 -33.73 9.34
N HIS A 368 3.48 -33.72 8.63
CA HIS A 368 2.71 -34.91 8.30
C HIS A 368 2.80 -35.21 6.81
N ARG A 369 2.94 -36.50 6.49
CA ARG A 369 2.74 -37.03 5.15
C ARG A 369 1.35 -37.63 5.06
N TYR A 370 0.59 -37.18 4.07
CA TYR A 370 -0.73 -37.66 3.76
C TYR A 370 -0.70 -38.39 2.42
N ARG A 371 -1.01 -39.68 2.46
CA ARG A 371 -1.19 -40.48 1.25
C ARG A 371 -2.65 -40.42 0.81
N TRP A 372 -2.90 -39.75 -0.30
CA TRP A 372 -4.23 -39.55 -0.85
C TRP A 372 -4.65 -40.70 -1.78
N THR A 373 -4.88 -41.88 -1.22
CA THR A 373 -5.33 -43.07 -1.97
C THR A 373 -6.82 -43.36 -1.85
N SER A 374 -7.54 -42.69 -0.94
CA SER A 374 -8.98 -42.86 -0.71
C SER A 374 -9.59 -41.56 -0.16
N ALA A 375 -10.89 -41.56 0.12
CA ALA A 375 -11.60 -40.42 0.71
C ALA A 375 -11.10 -40.02 2.11
N VAL A 376 -10.33 -40.89 2.79
CA VAL A 376 -9.66 -40.61 4.06
C VAL A 376 -8.16 -40.82 3.84
N PRO A 377 -7.36 -39.75 3.69
CA PRO A 377 -5.94 -39.88 3.46
C PRO A 377 -5.25 -40.54 4.66
N GLN A 378 -4.33 -41.46 4.39
CA GLN A 378 -3.52 -42.07 5.44
C GLN A 378 -2.50 -41.04 5.92
N ARG A 379 -2.53 -40.73 7.22
CA ARG A 379 -1.62 -39.77 7.85
C ARG A 379 -0.44 -40.50 8.52
N GLN A 380 0.76 -40.07 8.19
CA GLN A 380 1.99 -40.47 8.86
C GLN A 380 2.69 -39.21 9.40
N THR A 381 3.00 -39.19 10.69
CA THR A 381 3.90 -38.16 11.24
C THR A 381 5.31 -38.46 10.76
N LEU A 382 5.89 -37.55 9.99
CA LEU A 382 7.30 -37.65 9.59
C LEU A 382 8.20 -37.08 10.67
N TRP A 383 7.78 -35.95 11.24
CA TRP A 383 8.62 -35.21 12.16
C TRP A 383 7.77 -34.29 13.06
N GLN A 384 8.22 -34.07 14.31
CA GLN A 384 7.59 -33.16 15.26
C GLN A 384 8.66 -32.34 15.98
N SER A 385 8.37 -31.05 16.21
CA SER A 385 9.28 -30.16 16.92
C SER A 385 9.49 -30.59 18.36
N PRO A 386 10.75 -30.66 18.84
CA PRO A 386 11.04 -30.91 20.25
C PRO A 386 10.87 -29.64 21.11
N LEU A 387 10.66 -28.47 20.52
CA LEU A 387 10.56 -27.17 21.19
C LEU A 387 9.31 -26.40 20.77
N ASN A 388 8.90 -25.46 21.64
CA ASN A 388 7.87 -24.48 21.33
C ASN A 388 8.17 -23.78 20.00
N SER A 389 7.32 -24.01 19.01
CA SER A 389 7.54 -23.55 17.64
C SER A 389 6.25 -23.08 17.02
N ASN A 390 6.33 -21.95 16.32
CA ASN A 390 5.20 -21.34 15.63
C ASN A 390 5.65 -20.96 14.22
N GLY A 391 5.28 -21.81 13.26
CA GLY A 391 5.59 -21.64 11.85
C GLY A 391 6.62 -22.62 11.31
N ILE A 392 6.39 -23.04 10.06
CA ILE A 392 7.26 -23.89 9.28
C ILE A 392 7.16 -23.51 7.81
N THR A 393 8.30 -23.52 7.14
CA THR A 393 8.40 -23.43 5.69
C THR A 393 8.96 -24.74 5.18
N LEU A 394 8.41 -25.24 4.08
CA LEU A 394 8.88 -26.46 3.43
C LEU A 394 9.38 -26.12 2.02
N ALA A 395 10.45 -26.77 1.58
CA ALA A 395 10.90 -26.71 0.19
C ALA A 395 11.42 -28.08 -0.27
N LEU A 396 10.95 -28.55 -1.43
CA LEU A 396 11.40 -29.81 -2.01
C LEU A 396 12.50 -29.54 -3.04
N ALA A 397 13.65 -30.20 -2.90
CA ALA A 397 14.70 -30.13 -3.89
C ALA A 397 14.27 -30.82 -5.20
N ASN A 398 14.89 -30.43 -6.30
CA ASN A 398 14.60 -30.94 -7.64
C ASN A 398 14.80 -32.46 -7.81
N ASP A 399 15.51 -33.12 -6.89
CA ASP A 399 15.63 -34.59 -6.85
C ASP A 399 14.33 -35.30 -6.42
N GLY A 400 13.36 -34.56 -5.88
CA GLY A 400 12.09 -35.07 -5.38
C GLY A 400 12.20 -35.91 -4.10
N GLN A 401 13.38 -35.98 -3.48
CA GLN A 401 13.69 -36.84 -2.33
C GLN A 401 14.25 -36.05 -1.15
N THR A 402 14.90 -34.91 -1.38
CA THR A 402 15.45 -34.06 -0.33
C THR A 402 14.43 -32.99 0.03
N LEU A 403 13.85 -33.09 1.23
CA LEU A 403 12.98 -32.08 1.82
C LEU A 403 13.79 -31.17 2.74
N TRP A 404 13.72 -29.87 2.50
CA TRP A 404 14.19 -28.86 3.42
C TRP A 404 13.03 -28.28 4.21
N SER A 405 13.25 -28.05 5.49
CA SER A 405 12.29 -27.36 6.34
C SER A 405 12.97 -26.39 7.29
N SER A 406 12.32 -25.27 7.58
CA SER A 406 12.77 -24.34 8.61
C SER A 406 11.77 -24.26 9.73
N LEU A 407 12.26 -24.30 10.96
CA LEU A 407 11.46 -24.34 12.17
C LEU A 407 11.84 -23.19 13.07
N ARG A 408 10.81 -22.50 13.54
CA ARG A 408 10.98 -21.28 14.30
C ARG A 408 10.69 -21.52 15.76
N THR A 409 11.66 -21.18 16.62
CA THR A 409 11.41 -20.90 18.04
C THR A 409 11.50 -19.39 18.30
N ILE A 410 11.26 -18.94 19.53
CA ILE A 410 11.40 -17.52 19.90
C ILE A 410 12.84 -17.03 19.70
N LYS A 411 13.85 -17.88 19.94
CA LYS A 411 15.27 -17.49 20.01
C LYS A 411 16.14 -18.01 18.86
N THR A 412 15.73 -19.10 18.23
CA THR A 412 16.56 -19.84 17.25
C THR A 412 15.70 -20.33 16.11
N MET A 413 16.24 -20.29 14.88
CA MET A 413 15.69 -21.02 13.75
C MET A 413 16.51 -22.29 13.52
N TYR A 414 15.83 -23.41 13.32
CA TYR A 414 16.44 -24.67 12.93
C TYR A 414 16.15 -24.94 11.46
N LEU A 415 17.20 -25.20 10.70
CA LEU A 415 17.11 -25.65 9.32
C LEU A 415 17.33 -27.16 9.29
N GLN A 416 16.41 -27.88 8.66
CA GLN A 416 16.45 -29.33 8.58
C GLN A 416 16.47 -29.80 7.15
N ARG A 417 17.22 -30.87 6.93
CA ARG A 417 17.23 -31.64 5.69
C ARG A 417 16.77 -33.05 6.01
N HIS A 418 15.74 -33.49 5.31
CA HIS A 418 15.12 -34.80 5.44
C HIS A 418 15.24 -35.55 4.12
N ASP A 419 15.86 -36.73 4.14
CA ASP A 419 15.85 -37.65 3.01
C ASP A 419 14.58 -38.50 3.09
N LEU A 420 13.65 -38.29 2.14
CA LEU A 420 12.34 -38.95 2.13
C LEU A 420 12.40 -40.44 1.82
N ARG A 421 13.55 -40.95 1.36
CA ARG A 421 13.75 -42.36 1.01
C ARG A 421 14.38 -43.13 2.16
N SER A 422 15.46 -42.61 2.76
CA SER A 422 16.12 -43.26 3.90
C SER A 422 15.45 -42.94 5.24
N GLY A 423 14.73 -41.82 5.32
CA GLY A 423 14.21 -41.26 6.57
C GLY A 423 15.28 -40.52 7.38
N GLU A 424 16.49 -40.39 6.85
CA GLU A 424 17.58 -39.68 7.53
C GLU A 424 17.24 -38.18 7.65
N THR A 425 17.43 -37.65 8.86
CA THR A 425 17.19 -36.25 9.16
C THR A 425 18.45 -35.63 9.75
N SER A 426 18.90 -34.53 9.16
CA SER A 426 19.93 -33.67 9.74
C SER A 426 19.32 -32.32 10.11
N SER A 427 19.73 -31.76 11.24
CA SER A 427 19.23 -30.49 11.74
C SER A 427 20.39 -29.59 12.13
N GLN A 428 20.33 -28.33 11.74
CA GLN A 428 21.32 -27.30 12.04
C GLN A 428 20.63 -26.10 12.68
N ALA A 429 21.16 -25.63 13.80
CA ALA A 429 20.73 -24.37 14.40
C ALA A 429 21.44 -23.22 13.69
N LEU A 430 20.69 -22.20 13.26
CA LEU A 430 21.29 -21.00 12.69
C LEU A 430 21.45 -19.91 13.77
N PRO A 431 22.61 -19.25 13.84
CA PRO A 431 22.88 -18.20 14.83
C PRO A 431 22.15 -16.90 14.46
N GLY A 432 21.71 -16.13 15.47
CA GLY A 432 21.03 -14.84 15.26
C GLY A 432 19.58 -14.85 15.72
N HIS A 433 18.91 -13.70 15.62
CA HIS A 433 17.51 -13.61 16.00
C HIS A 433 16.64 -14.27 14.92
N ALA A 434 15.46 -14.76 15.32
CA ALA A 434 14.56 -15.46 14.40
C ALA A 434 14.11 -14.61 13.19
N GLY A 435 14.27 -13.29 13.21
CA GLY A 435 13.97 -12.39 12.09
C GLY A 435 14.94 -12.52 10.90
N ASP A 436 16.21 -12.81 11.19
CA ASP A 436 17.32 -12.71 10.23
C ASP A 436 17.28 -13.81 9.15
N TRP A 437 16.49 -14.87 9.37
CA TRP A 437 16.50 -16.08 8.54
C TRP A 437 15.12 -16.48 8.00
N GLN A 438 14.10 -15.63 8.13
CA GLN A 438 12.72 -16.02 7.80
C GLN A 438 12.48 -16.17 6.30
N ASN A 439 13.15 -15.36 5.49
CA ASN A 439 12.94 -15.35 4.06
C ASN A 439 13.99 -16.23 3.40
N TRP A 440 13.60 -17.42 2.96
CA TRP A 440 14.50 -18.31 2.24
C TRP A 440 13.76 -19.17 1.22
N GLN A 441 14.53 -19.65 0.25
CA GLN A 441 14.09 -20.63 -0.75
C GLN A 441 15.31 -21.43 -1.21
N LEU A 442 15.10 -22.46 -2.02
CA LEU A 442 16.22 -23.21 -2.58
C LEU A 442 16.86 -22.44 -3.74
N GLY A 443 18.19 -22.29 -3.69
CA GLY A 443 18.99 -21.74 -4.78
C GLY A 443 19.07 -22.69 -5.98
N SER A 444 19.74 -22.26 -7.05
CA SER A 444 19.98 -23.10 -8.25
C SER A 444 20.77 -24.37 -7.91
N ASN A 445 21.64 -24.32 -6.92
CA ASN A 445 22.39 -25.45 -6.36
C ASN A 445 21.56 -26.38 -5.46
N GLN A 446 20.24 -26.15 -5.33
CA GLN A 446 19.32 -26.91 -4.49
C GLN A 446 19.62 -26.87 -2.98
N LEU A 447 20.39 -25.86 -2.55
CA LEU A 447 20.67 -25.59 -1.15
C LEU A 447 19.94 -24.32 -0.67
N PRO A 448 19.57 -24.23 0.62
CA PRO A 448 18.92 -23.06 1.18
C PRO A 448 19.68 -21.75 0.94
N ARG A 449 18.92 -20.75 0.49
CA ARG A 449 19.37 -19.40 0.18
C ARG A 449 18.48 -18.42 0.92
N PHE A 450 19.08 -17.58 1.76
CA PHE A 450 18.40 -16.66 2.68
C PHE A 450 18.51 -15.23 2.19
N TYR A 451 17.44 -14.45 2.41
CA TYR A 451 17.30 -13.07 1.96
C TYR A 451 17.04 -12.17 3.16
N ASP A 452 17.80 -11.10 3.27
CA ASP A 452 17.58 -10.05 4.25
C ASP A 452 17.09 -8.77 3.55
N PRO A 453 15.78 -8.52 3.49
CA PRO A 453 15.19 -7.48 2.65
C PRO A 453 15.51 -6.05 3.10
N ILE A 454 16.04 -5.83 4.31
CA ILE A 454 16.29 -4.49 4.88
C ILE A 454 17.58 -4.50 5.70
N PRO A 455 18.46 -3.49 5.62
CA PRO A 455 18.43 -2.33 4.71
C PRO A 455 19.07 -2.61 3.34
N ASP A 456 19.78 -3.74 3.20
CA ASP A 456 20.78 -3.90 2.16
C ASP A 456 20.39 -4.92 1.06
N TYR A 457 19.33 -5.70 1.26
CA TYR A 457 18.99 -6.85 0.42
C TYR A 457 20.16 -7.82 0.27
N THR A 458 20.54 -8.45 1.39
CA THR A 458 21.68 -9.37 1.42
C THR A 458 21.24 -10.80 1.13
N ILE A 459 22.10 -11.57 0.46
CA ILE A 459 21.83 -12.97 0.15
C ILE A 459 22.93 -13.88 0.66
N ARG A 460 22.54 -14.82 1.51
CA ARG A 460 23.42 -15.85 2.08
C ARG A 460 23.05 -17.20 1.51
N GLN A 461 24.02 -17.88 0.91
CA GLN A 461 23.86 -19.19 0.31
C GLN A 461 24.52 -20.25 1.18
N MET A 462 23.76 -21.27 1.54
CA MET A 462 24.31 -22.47 2.18
C MET A 462 25.20 -23.23 1.19
N GLN A 463 26.36 -23.67 1.67
CA GLN A 463 27.34 -24.49 0.97
C GLN A 463 27.19 -25.98 1.34
N ALA A 464 27.85 -26.86 0.58
CA ALA A 464 27.76 -28.31 0.78
C ALA A 464 28.30 -28.78 2.16
N ASP A 465 29.21 -28.02 2.76
CA ASP A 465 29.75 -28.25 4.10
C ASP A 465 28.89 -27.64 5.22
N ALA A 466 27.67 -27.20 4.88
CA ALA A 466 26.72 -26.53 5.77
C ALA A 466 27.17 -25.17 6.33
N THR A 467 28.23 -24.58 5.76
CA THR A 467 28.58 -23.18 6.02
C THR A 467 27.75 -22.24 5.14
N PHE A 468 27.75 -20.95 5.46
CA PHE A 468 27.07 -19.92 4.69
C PHE A 468 28.09 -18.98 4.07
N THR A 469 27.94 -18.72 2.78
CA THR A 469 28.68 -17.67 2.09
C THR A 469 27.73 -16.56 1.70
N THR A 470 28.20 -15.33 1.85
CA THR A 470 27.48 -14.17 1.33
C THR A 470 27.68 -14.13 -0.17
N THR A 471 26.61 -14.43 -0.92
CA THR A 471 26.62 -14.38 -2.40
C THR A 471 26.26 -13.00 -2.93
N LEU A 472 25.52 -12.21 -2.14
CA LEU A 472 25.26 -10.81 -2.41
C LEU A 472 25.34 -10.06 -1.07
N ALA A 473 26.31 -9.16 -0.94
CA ALA A 473 26.55 -8.46 0.32
C ALA A 473 25.60 -7.27 0.52
N ALA A 474 25.29 -6.55 -0.54
CA ALA A 474 24.33 -5.45 -0.54
C ALA A 474 23.98 -5.06 -1.98
N THR A 475 22.82 -4.44 -2.15
CA THR A 475 22.45 -3.77 -3.40
C THR A 475 22.50 -2.26 -3.23
N ALA A 476 23.00 -1.55 -4.24
CA ALA A 476 22.93 -0.10 -4.25
C ALA A 476 21.45 0.39 -4.34
N ARG A 477 20.57 -0.42 -4.95
CA ARG A 477 19.13 -0.15 -5.06
C ARG A 477 18.44 -0.12 -3.70
N ALA A 478 18.61 -1.14 -2.85
CA ALA A 478 18.00 -1.16 -1.52
C ALA A 478 18.50 0.02 -0.64
N LYS A 479 19.82 0.29 -0.67
CA LYS A 479 20.43 1.40 0.07
C LYS A 479 19.99 2.79 -0.37
N SER A 480 19.61 2.94 -1.63
CA SER A 480 19.18 4.24 -2.15
C SER A 480 17.90 4.75 -1.48
N GLY A 481 17.08 3.86 -0.90
CA GLY A 481 15.81 4.20 -0.28
C GLY A 481 14.71 4.64 -1.26
N VAL A 482 15.02 4.72 -2.56
CA VAL A 482 14.13 5.33 -3.53
C VAL A 482 13.01 4.36 -3.96
N ALA A 483 13.29 3.05 -4.01
CA ALA A 483 12.37 2.04 -4.54
C ALA A 483 11.51 1.29 -3.51
N GLY A 484 11.55 1.68 -2.24
CA GLY A 484 10.90 0.92 -1.15
C GLY A 484 11.68 -0.34 -0.76
N ASN A 485 11.07 -1.20 0.06
CA ASN A 485 11.72 -2.43 0.52
C ASN A 485 11.84 -3.43 -0.62
N LEU A 486 13.02 -3.96 -0.87
CA LEU A 486 13.25 -4.95 -1.92
C LEU A 486 12.87 -6.35 -1.41
N GLN A 487 12.11 -7.13 -2.18
CA GLN A 487 11.65 -8.48 -1.83
C GLN A 487 12.08 -9.50 -2.89
N ALA A 488 12.40 -10.72 -2.46
CA ALA A 488 12.75 -11.78 -3.37
C ALA A 488 11.56 -12.21 -4.23
N VAL A 489 11.84 -12.55 -5.49
CA VAL A 489 10.89 -13.30 -6.31
C VAL A 489 11.05 -14.78 -5.98
N HIS A 490 9.95 -15.41 -5.55
CA HIS A 490 9.91 -16.82 -5.20
C HIS A 490 9.97 -17.69 -6.46
N GLY A 491 10.81 -18.73 -6.47
CA GLY A 491 11.02 -19.61 -7.61
C GLY A 491 12.42 -19.47 -8.22
N GLN A 492 12.94 -20.57 -8.77
CA GLN A 492 14.32 -20.66 -9.26
C GLN A 492 14.57 -19.73 -10.46
N SER A 493 15.61 -18.89 -10.41
CA SER A 493 16.21 -18.21 -11.56
C SER A 493 17.71 -18.51 -11.61
N ALA A 494 18.22 -18.88 -12.79
CA ALA A 494 19.65 -19.12 -12.99
C ALA A 494 20.35 -17.85 -13.48
N GLY A 495 21.50 -17.52 -12.89
CA GLY A 495 22.41 -16.46 -13.37
C GLY A 495 21.97 -15.02 -13.14
N VAL A 496 20.73 -14.78 -12.71
CA VAL A 496 20.20 -13.44 -12.39
C VAL A 496 19.33 -13.55 -11.14
N GLU A 497 19.47 -12.57 -10.25
CA GLU A 497 18.60 -12.40 -9.08
C GLU A 497 17.42 -11.51 -9.46
N TRP A 498 16.21 -12.07 -9.44
CA TRP A 498 14.99 -11.27 -9.61
C TRP A 498 14.43 -10.87 -8.25
N ALA A 499 14.18 -9.58 -8.09
CA ALA A 499 13.55 -9.01 -6.92
C ALA A 499 12.39 -8.06 -7.33
N ALA A 500 11.54 -7.74 -6.36
CA ALA A 500 10.38 -6.88 -6.53
C ALA A 500 10.38 -5.75 -5.50
N ASP A 501 10.01 -4.54 -5.94
CA ASP A 501 9.96 -3.34 -5.12
C ASP A 501 8.66 -2.56 -5.41
N ASP A 502 8.57 -1.30 -4.95
CA ASP A 502 7.37 -0.48 -5.17
C ASP A 502 7.21 0.01 -6.61
N TRP A 503 8.22 -0.19 -7.47
CA TRP A 503 8.21 0.24 -8.87
C TRP A 503 7.96 -0.90 -9.85
N GLY A 504 8.32 -2.13 -9.47
CA GLY A 504 8.02 -3.30 -10.28
C GLY A 504 8.98 -4.44 -10.02
N LEU A 505 9.59 -4.94 -11.10
CA LEU A 505 10.57 -6.01 -11.05
C LEU A 505 11.96 -5.49 -11.40
N VAL A 506 12.97 -6.06 -10.75
CA VAL A 506 14.37 -5.72 -10.97
C VAL A 506 15.20 -6.98 -11.11
N ALA A 507 16.06 -7.00 -12.13
CA ALA A 507 17.13 -7.97 -12.30
C ALA A 507 18.40 -7.41 -11.67
N ILE A 508 19.01 -8.18 -10.77
CA ILE A 508 20.20 -7.82 -10.01
C ILE A 508 21.30 -8.80 -10.36
N ASP A 509 22.49 -8.26 -10.58
CA ASP A 509 23.70 -9.05 -10.66
C ASP A 509 24.09 -9.52 -9.25
N PRO A 510 24.07 -10.83 -8.95
CA PRO A 510 24.42 -11.31 -7.62
C PRO A 510 25.87 -10.98 -7.24
N GLU A 511 26.81 -10.88 -8.19
CA GLU A 511 28.22 -10.62 -7.90
C GLU A 511 28.47 -9.16 -7.51
N SER A 512 27.99 -8.22 -8.33
CA SER A 512 28.21 -6.79 -8.08
C SER A 512 27.13 -6.11 -7.23
N GLY A 513 25.95 -6.72 -7.10
CA GLY A 513 24.77 -6.11 -6.47
C GLY A 513 24.16 -4.95 -7.23
N LYS A 514 24.56 -4.76 -8.50
CA LYS A 514 24.05 -3.71 -9.38
C LYS A 514 22.76 -4.15 -10.08
N THR A 515 21.91 -3.18 -10.34
CA THR A 515 20.73 -3.35 -11.19
C THR A 515 21.16 -3.56 -12.64
N LEU A 516 20.77 -4.70 -13.21
CA LEU A 516 20.98 -5.03 -14.62
C LEU A 516 19.87 -4.46 -15.50
N SER A 517 18.62 -4.59 -15.04
CA SER A 517 17.44 -4.08 -15.73
C SER A 517 16.27 -3.93 -14.76
N SER A 518 15.31 -3.08 -15.09
CA SER A 518 14.03 -3.00 -14.38
C SER A 518 12.87 -3.07 -15.35
N ILE A 519 11.76 -3.64 -14.89
CA ILE A 519 10.49 -3.66 -15.58
C ILE A 519 9.51 -2.87 -14.72
N ALA A 520 9.18 -1.67 -15.18
CA ALA A 520 8.21 -0.79 -14.55
C ALA A 520 6.83 -1.44 -14.56
N LEU A 521 6.19 -1.48 -13.39
CA LEU A 521 4.82 -1.94 -13.20
C LEU A 521 3.96 -0.83 -12.60
N PRO A 522 2.63 -0.90 -12.74
CA PRO A 522 1.75 0.14 -12.21
C PRO A 522 1.83 0.24 -10.68
N ALA A 523 1.51 1.41 -10.14
CA ALA A 523 1.64 1.70 -8.71
C ALA A 523 0.71 0.86 -7.79
N ASP A 524 -0.13 -0.01 -8.34
CA ASP A 524 -0.94 -0.99 -7.60
C ASP A 524 -0.20 -2.32 -7.34
N SER A 525 0.96 -2.56 -7.99
CA SER A 525 1.85 -3.70 -7.75
C SER A 525 2.90 -3.43 -6.66
N LYS A 526 2.48 -2.87 -5.53
CA LYS A 526 3.38 -2.61 -4.39
C LYS A 526 3.64 -3.88 -3.59
N ASN A 527 4.68 -3.86 -2.77
CA ASN A 527 4.89 -4.92 -1.79
C ASN A 527 3.72 -4.95 -0.81
N TYR A 528 2.80 -5.87 -1.06
CA TYR A 528 1.55 -6.00 -0.34
C TYR A 528 1.76 -6.86 0.89
N ASN A 529 1.47 -6.29 2.06
CA ASN A 529 1.40 -7.02 3.31
C ASN A 529 -0.01 -6.82 3.89
N PRO A 530 -0.83 -7.88 4.07
CA PRO A 530 -0.51 -9.30 3.89
C PRO A 530 -0.88 -9.85 2.50
N GLY A 531 0.07 -10.47 1.78
CA GLY A 531 -0.20 -11.26 0.57
C GLY A 531 1.04 -12.00 0.06
N PRO A 532 0.87 -12.92 -0.91
CA PRO A 532 1.98 -13.72 -1.43
C PRO A 532 3.01 -12.85 -2.14
N GLN A 533 4.29 -13.24 -2.10
CA GLN A 533 5.35 -12.54 -2.84
C GLN A 533 5.24 -12.83 -4.34
N ALA A 534 6.03 -12.13 -5.16
CA ALA A 534 6.10 -12.41 -6.59
C ALA A 534 6.58 -13.85 -6.84
N LEU A 535 6.00 -14.52 -7.85
CA LEU A 535 6.25 -15.92 -8.15
C LEU A 535 6.84 -16.06 -9.57
N ALA A 536 8.05 -16.58 -9.69
CA ALA A 536 8.74 -16.82 -10.94
C ALA A 536 8.49 -18.22 -11.50
N ALA A 537 8.24 -18.27 -12.81
CA ALA A 537 8.45 -19.44 -13.65
C ALA A 537 9.61 -19.17 -14.62
N SER A 538 10.82 -19.00 -14.09
CA SER A 538 11.96 -18.49 -14.89
C SER A 538 12.29 -19.34 -16.12
N MET A 539 12.10 -20.66 -16.06
CA MET A 539 12.25 -21.54 -17.23
C MET A 539 11.20 -21.27 -18.32
N ALA A 540 9.98 -20.87 -17.93
CA ALA A 540 8.94 -20.41 -18.85
C ALA A 540 9.15 -18.95 -19.28
N GLY A 541 9.98 -18.19 -18.56
CA GLY A 541 10.34 -16.82 -18.89
C GLY A 541 9.38 -15.77 -18.36
N TRP A 542 8.61 -16.07 -17.31
CA TRP A 542 7.68 -15.10 -16.73
C TRP A 542 7.73 -15.05 -15.20
N VAL A 543 7.30 -13.90 -14.66
CA VAL A 543 7.08 -13.66 -13.23
C VAL A 543 5.66 -13.15 -13.02
N ALA A 544 4.93 -13.74 -12.07
CA ALA A 544 3.64 -13.26 -11.60
C ALA A 544 3.87 -12.29 -10.44
N ARG A 545 3.54 -11.01 -10.64
CA ARG A 545 3.63 -9.96 -9.63
C ARG A 545 2.24 -9.61 -9.08
N PRO A 546 1.93 -9.86 -7.80
CA PRO A 546 0.66 -9.51 -7.20
C PRO A 546 0.35 -8.00 -7.28
N TRP A 547 -0.92 -7.65 -7.38
CA TRP A 547 -1.42 -6.28 -7.26
C TRP A 547 -2.78 -6.23 -6.56
N LEU A 548 -3.07 -5.09 -5.92
CA LEU A 548 -4.36 -4.78 -5.29
C LEU A 548 -4.87 -3.46 -5.85
N ARG A 549 -6.00 -3.50 -6.54
CA ARG A 549 -6.60 -2.31 -7.16
C ARG A 549 -7.94 -1.98 -6.55
N THR A 550 -8.18 -0.68 -6.36
CA THR A 550 -9.51 -0.17 -6.02
C THR A 550 -10.23 0.25 -7.30
N PHE A 551 -11.36 -0.37 -7.59
CA PHE A 551 -12.23 -0.06 -8.71
C PHE A 551 -13.50 0.62 -8.21
N THR A 552 -13.94 1.67 -8.89
CA THR A 552 -15.30 2.21 -8.70
C THR A 552 -16.07 1.92 -9.97
N ASP A 553 -17.19 1.20 -9.84
CA ASP A 553 -18.01 0.87 -10.99
C ASP A 553 -19.00 1.98 -11.36
N ALA A 554 -19.78 1.75 -12.43
CA ALA A 554 -20.75 2.72 -12.95
C ALA A 554 -21.85 3.10 -11.94
N SER A 555 -22.10 2.25 -10.92
CA SER A 555 -23.01 2.57 -9.81
C SER A 555 -22.37 3.42 -8.71
N GLY A 556 -21.07 3.72 -8.79
CA GLY A 556 -20.33 4.42 -7.74
C GLY A 556 -19.88 3.53 -6.60
N GLU A 557 -20.05 2.20 -6.71
CA GLU A 557 -19.60 1.26 -5.69
C GLU A 557 -18.10 1.02 -5.83
N THR A 558 -17.37 1.26 -4.75
CA THR A 558 -15.92 1.05 -4.70
C THR A 558 -15.59 -0.34 -4.16
N ARG A 559 -14.91 -1.14 -4.98
CA ARG A 559 -14.49 -2.52 -4.66
C ARG A 559 -12.99 -2.71 -4.82
N ARG A 560 -12.43 -3.58 -3.97
CA ARG A 560 -11.03 -4.01 -4.06
C ARG A 560 -10.94 -5.29 -4.88
N LEU A 561 -10.18 -5.23 -5.97
CA LEU A 561 -9.86 -6.38 -6.82
C LEU A 561 -8.39 -6.76 -6.61
N ASN A 562 -8.13 -8.06 -6.69
CA ASN A 562 -6.79 -8.61 -6.58
C ASN A 562 -6.46 -9.37 -7.86
N GLY A 563 -5.17 -9.44 -8.16
CA GLY A 563 -4.67 -10.24 -9.26
C GLY A 563 -3.15 -10.25 -9.30
N ALA A 564 -2.61 -10.72 -10.41
CA ALA A 564 -1.19 -10.68 -10.68
C ALA A 564 -0.91 -10.21 -12.11
N TYR A 565 0.09 -9.35 -12.28
CA TYR A 565 0.68 -9.06 -13.59
C TYR A 565 1.54 -10.25 -13.97
N VAL A 566 1.27 -10.86 -15.10
CA VAL A 566 2.15 -11.89 -15.67
C VAL A 566 3.13 -11.18 -16.58
N VAL A 567 4.38 -11.10 -16.17
CA VAL A 567 5.43 -10.31 -16.80
C VAL A 567 6.39 -11.23 -17.54
N ASP A 568 6.59 -11.02 -18.84
CA ASP A 568 7.67 -11.65 -19.60
C ASP A 568 8.99 -10.97 -19.23
N ILE A 569 9.82 -11.70 -18.49
CA ILE A 569 11.12 -11.21 -18.00
C ILE A 569 12.23 -11.30 -19.05
N ARG A 570 11.99 -11.94 -20.20
CA ARG A 570 12.93 -11.97 -21.33
C ARG A 570 12.73 -10.76 -22.23
N GLN A 571 11.48 -10.35 -22.43
CA GLN A 571 11.11 -9.20 -23.25
C GLN A 571 10.94 -7.92 -22.45
N GLY A 572 10.83 -8.00 -21.12
CA GLY A 572 10.66 -6.84 -20.25
C GLY A 572 9.28 -6.20 -20.34
N LYS A 573 8.22 -6.99 -20.57
CA LYS A 573 6.86 -6.47 -20.79
C LYS A 573 5.80 -7.28 -20.06
N VAL A 574 4.71 -6.63 -19.68
CA VAL A 574 3.52 -7.31 -19.16
C VAL A 574 2.86 -8.09 -20.31
N LEU A 575 2.64 -9.39 -20.12
CA LEU A 575 1.90 -10.23 -21.08
C LEU A 575 0.40 -9.99 -20.94
N PHE A 576 -0.10 -10.08 -19.71
CA PHE A 576 -1.48 -9.81 -19.35
C PHE A 576 -1.60 -9.62 -17.83
N SER A 577 -2.78 -9.20 -17.39
CA SER A 577 -3.14 -9.16 -15.97
C SER A 577 -4.12 -10.29 -15.67
N ALA A 578 -3.72 -11.21 -14.80
CA ALA A 578 -4.59 -12.24 -14.26
C ALA A 578 -5.42 -11.65 -13.12
N SER A 579 -6.68 -11.33 -13.36
CA SER A 579 -7.59 -10.79 -12.33
C SER A 579 -8.50 -11.87 -11.76
N ILE A 580 -8.85 -11.71 -10.50
CA ILE A 580 -10.05 -12.35 -9.95
C ILE A 580 -11.15 -11.30 -10.03
N ASP A 581 -12.06 -11.44 -11.01
CA ASP A 581 -13.05 -10.43 -11.42
C ASP A 581 -14.16 -10.11 -10.41
N GLN A 582 -13.90 -10.31 -9.11
CA GLN A 582 -14.80 -9.76 -8.13
C GLN A 582 -14.17 -9.37 -6.78
N PRO A 583 -14.93 -8.69 -5.89
CA PRO A 583 -14.37 -8.03 -4.71
C PRO A 583 -13.81 -9.00 -3.68
N GLY A 584 -12.64 -8.70 -3.11
CA GLY A 584 -12.07 -9.43 -1.98
C GLY A 584 -11.09 -8.60 -1.16
N SER A 585 -10.75 -9.11 0.02
CA SER A 585 -9.93 -8.40 1.02
C SER A 585 -8.45 -8.41 0.66
N ALA A 586 -7.95 -9.58 0.26
CA ALA A 586 -6.55 -9.88 -0.03
C ALA A 586 -6.42 -11.12 -0.92
N MET A 587 -5.34 -11.20 -1.71
CA MET A 587 -4.89 -12.45 -2.32
C MET A 587 -4.15 -13.25 -1.25
N SER A 588 -4.53 -14.52 -1.02
CA SER A 588 -3.96 -15.34 0.04
C SER A 588 -2.87 -16.29 -0.42
N ALA A 589 -2.93 -16.77 -1.67
CA ALA A 589 -1.93 -17.68 -2.21
C ALA A 589 -1.82 -17.60 -3.74
N MET A 590 -0.67 -17.98 -4.27
CA MET A 590 -0.43 -18.20 -5.69
C MET A 590 0.37 -19.49 -5.91
N ALA A 591 0.10 -20.19 -7.00
CA ALA A 591 0.90 -21.35 -7.40
C ALA A 591 1.12 -21.40 -8.90
N ARG A 592 2.27 -21.92 -9.31
CA ARG A 592 2.57 -22.23 -10.71
C ARG A 592 2.71 -23.73 -10.92
N SER A 593 2.28 -24.19 -12.08
CA SER A 593 2.56 -25.56 -12.51
C SER A 593 4.05 -25.75 -12.78
N ALA A 594 4.45 -27.02 -12.90
CA ALA A 594 5.84 -27.41 -12.97
C ALA A 594 6.61 -26.69 -14.10
N ASN A 595 6.08 -26.66 -15.33
CA ASN A 595 6.71 -25.96 -16.45
C ASN A 595 6.21 -24.53 -16.64
N GLY A 596 5.47 -23.97 -15.68
CA GLY A 596 4.96 -22.61 -15.75
C GLY A 596 3.90 -22.40 -16.83
N ARG A 597 3.21 -23.45 -17.27
CA ARG A 597 2.06 -23.29 -18.17
C ARG A 597 0.87 -22.66 -17.46
N LEU A 598 0.63 -23.07 -16.21
CA LEU A 598 -0.52 -22.65 -15.43
C LEU A 598 -0.12 -21.77 -14.25
N LEU A 599 -0.99 -20.80 -13.94
CA LEU A 599 -0.96 -19.98 -12.73
C LEU A 599 -2.29 -20.11 -12.01
N ALA A 600 -2.27 -20.45 -10.73
CA ALA A 600 -3.43 -20.48 -9.85
C ALA A 600 -3.34 -19.33 -8.85
N LEU A 601 -4.45 -18.63 -8.63
CA LEU A 601 -4.58 -17.53 -7.68
C LEU A 601 -5.72 -17.84 -6.69
N ALA A 602 -5.51 -17.62 -5.39
CA ALA A 602 -6.55 -17.72 -4.37
C ALA A 602 -6.78 -16.37 -3.68
N GLN A 603 -8.04 -16.05 -3.41
CA GLN A 603 -8.44 -14.80 -2.76
C GLN A 603 -9.27 -15.05 -1.50
N GLU A 604 -8.96 -14.30 -0.43
CA GLU A 604 -9.78 -14.20 0.78
C GLU A 604 -10.99 -13.28 0.56
N ARG A 605 -12.11 -13.62 1.19
CA ARG A 605 -13.37 -12.89 1.07
C ARG A 605 -13.62 -11.97 2.27
N ASP A 606 -14.13 -10.76 2.00
CA ASP A 606 -14.74 -9.89 3.01
C ASP A 606 -16.13 -10.44 3.42
N GLY A 607 -16.18 -11.21 4.52
CA GLY A 607 -17.38 -11.39 5.38
C GLY A 607 -18.61 -12.08 4.78
N LYS A 608 -18.50 -12.87 3.72
CA LYS A 608 -19.65 -13.46 3.00
C LYS A 608 -19.18 -14.79 2.34
N ALA A 609 -19.99 -15.85 2.15
CA ALA A 609 -19.53 -17.19 1.68
C ALA A 609 -19.58 -17.49 0.14
N SER A 610 -18.48 -17.26 -0.62
CA SER A 610 -18.37 -17.66 -2.05
C SER A 610 -16.91 -17.57 -2.54
N ASN A 611 -16.49 -18.59 -3.29
CA ASN A 611 -15.10 -18.98 -3.52
C ASN A 611 -14.44 -18.27 -4.70
N ARG A 612 -13.13 -17.97 -4.64
CA ARG A 612 -12.36 -17.59 -5.84
C ARG A 612 -10.95 -18.15 -5.83
N ILE A 613 -10.82 -19.35 -6.39
CA ILE A 613 -9.58 -19.82 -6.96
C ILE A 613 -9.72 -19.67 -8.47
N ALA A 614 -8.82 -18.91 -9.10
CA ALA A 614 -8.78 -18.75 -10.54
C ALA A 614 -7.58 -19.49 -11.10
N LEU A 615 -7.80 -20.27 -12.16
CA LEU A 615 -6.75 -20.91 -12.92
C LEU A 615 -6.54 -20.14 -14.22
N TRP A 616 -5.28 -19.98 -14.63
CA TRP A 616 -4.86 -19.26 -15.84
C TRP A 616 -3.93 -20.13 -16.68
N ASP A 617 -4.21 -20.26 -17.97
CA ASP A 617 -3.29 -20.81 -18.98
C ASP A 617 -2.49 -19.64 -19.54
N VAL A 618 -1.23 -19.54 -19.10
CA VAL A 618 -0.34 -18.38 -19.33
C VAL A 618 -0.03 -18.18 -20.83
N PRO A 619 0.37 -19.21 -21.61
CA PRO A 619 0.62 -19.08 -23.05
C PRO A 619 -0.49 -18.45 -23.88
N VAL A 620 -1.75 -18.65 -23.48
CA VAL A 620 -2.93 -18.16 -24.22
C VAL A 620 -3.68 -17.06 -23.48
N ALA A 621 -3.13 -16.57 -22.36
CA ALA A 621 -3.69 -15.52 -21.52
C ALA A 621 -5.20 -15.69 -21.29
N ARG A 622 -5.63 -16.86 -20.78
CA ARG A 622 -7.05 -17.06 -20.45
C ARG A 622 -7.25 -17.95 -19.25
N SER A 623 -8.37 -17.76 -18.57
CA SER A 623 -8.82 -18.73 -17.58
C SER A 623 -9.47 -19.91 -18.30
N PRO A 624 -8.88 -21.12 -18.28
CA PRO A 624 -9.42 -22.24 -19.04
C PRO A 624 -10.63 -22.88 -18.34
N LEU A 625 -10.74 -22.76 -17.01
CA LEU A 625 -11.77 -23.41 -16.19
C LEU A 625 -12.04 -22.60 -14.93
N ALA A 626 -13.29 -22.64 -14.45
CA ALA A 626 -13.64 -22.22 -13.10
C ALA A 626 -13.44 -23.38 -12.11
N LEU A 627 -12.93 -23.10 -10.90
CA LEU A 627 -12.75 -24.10 -9.85
C LEU A 627 -13.80 -23.90 -8.75
N GLN A 628 -14.48 -24.99 -8.38
CA GLN A 628 -15.52 -24.95 -7.34
C GLN A 628 -15.03 -25.68 -6.08
N LEU A 629 -15.11 -25.03 -4.90
CA LEU A 629 -14.91 -25.73 -3.62
C LEU A 629 -16.12 -26.64 -3.32
N PRO A 630 -15.90 -27.80 -2.70
CA PRO A 630 -16.97 -28.65 -2.19
C PRO A 630 -17.76 -27.96 -1.06
N THR A 631 -18.97 -28.48 -0.79
CA THR A 631 -19.84 -27.95 0.27
C THR A 631 -19.17 -28.07 1.64
N GLY A 632 -19.21 -27.02 2.45
CA GLY A 632 -18.62 -26.99 3.79
C GLY A 632 -17.16 -26.54 3.84
N PHE A 633 -16.56 -26.16 2.71
CA PHE A 633 -15.27 -25.47 2.63
C PHE A 633 -15.48 -24.00 2.30
N GLU A 634 -14.85 -23.10 3.06
CA GLU A 634 -14.97 -21.66 2.85
C GLU A 634 -13.67 -21.04 2.32
N ALA A 635 -13.78 -20.00 1.50
CA ALA A 635 -12.62 -19.35 0.89
C ALA A 635 -11.78 -18.52 1.86
N SER A 636 -12.38 -18.04 2.96
CA SER A 636 -11.66 -17.43 4.08
C SER A 636 -10.72 -18.42 4.79
N ASP A 637 -10.83 -19.71 4.49
CA ASP A 637 -10.01 -20.74 5.09
C ASP A 637 -8.71 -20.97 4.31
N LEU A 638 -8.57 -20.48 3.08
CA LEU A 638 -7.46 -20.83 2.19
C LEU A 638 -6.13 -20.22 2.64
N ARG A 639 -5.11 -21.07 2.75
CA ARG A 639 -3.76 -20.72 3.20
C ARG A 639 -2.68 -20.92 2.13
N ASP A 640 -2.86 -21.91 1.25
CA ASP A 640 -1.83 -22.31 0.30
C ASP A 640 -2.44 -22.99 -0.94
N LEU A 641 -1.72 -22.96 -2.05
CA LEU A 641 -2.04 -23.65 -3.30
C LEU A 641 -0.83 -24.44 -3.80
N ALA A 642 -1.05 -25.67 -4.28
CA ALA A 642 0.05 -26.48 -4.82
C ALA A 642 -0.40 -27.34 -6.00
N PHE A 643 0.31 -27.22 -7.12
CA PHE A 643 0.20 -28.18 -8.22
C PHE A 643 0.97 -29.46 -7.87
N SER A 644 0.47 -30.60 -8.33
CA SER A 644 1.23 -31.85 -8.26
C SER A 644 2.36 -31.85 -9.32
N PRO A 645 3.55 -32.39 -9.01
CA PRO A 645 4.62 -32.53 -10.00
C PRO A 645 4.22 -33.41 -11.19
N ASP A 646 3.32 -34.36 -10.98
CA ASP A 646 2.75 -35.15 -12.06
C ASP A 646 1.76 -34.36 -12.95
N GLY A 647 1.52 -33.07 -12.69
CA GLY A 647 0.66 -32.20 -13.50
C GLY A 647 -0.83 -32.52 -13.48
N ARG A 648 -1.28 -33.55 -12.76
CA ARG A 648 -2.68 -34.03 -12.79
C ARG A 648 -3.60 -33.31 -11.81
N TYR A 649 -3.06 -32.65 -10.79
CA TYR A 649 -3.84 -32.12 -9.69
C TYR A 649 -3.43 -30.71 -9.30
N LEU A 650 -4.42 -29.96 -8.83
CA LEU A 650 -4.23 -28.76 -8.01
C LEU A 650 -4.80 -29.03 -6.63
N TYR A 651 -4.08 -28.62 -5.60
CA TYR A 651 -4.50 -28.71 -4.21
C TYR A 651 -4.64 -27.31 -3.62
N ALA A 652 -5.63 -27.13 -2.76
CA ALA A 652 -5.77 -25.95 -1.93
C ALA A 652 -5.81 -26.37 -0.46
N LEU A 653 -4.91 -25.80 0.32
CA LEU A 653 -4.86 -25.99 1.77
C LEU A 653 -5.72 -24.92 2.45
N GLY A 654 -6.53 -25.32 3.42
CA GLY A 654 -7.19 -24.37 4.29
C GLY A 654 -7.33 -24.81 5.74
N VAL A 655 -7.88 -23.92 6.56
CA VAL A 655 -8.13 -24.12 8.00
C VAL A 655 -9.09 -25.28 8.27
N THR A 656 -10.04 -25.54 7.35
CA THR A 656 -11.06 -26.58 7.51
C THR A 656 -10.71 -27.90 6.84
N GLY A 657 -9.81 -27.90 5.87
CA GLY A 657 -9.43 -29.10 5.14
C GLY A 657 -8.44 -28.84 4.02
N VAL A 658 -8.28 -29.83 3.16
CA VAL A 658 -7.61 -29.68 1.86
C VAL A 658 -8.59 -30.06 0.75
N VAL A 659 -8.54 -29.33 -0.35
CA VAL A 659 -9.34 -29.58 -1.55
C VAL A 659 -8.40 -29.99 -2.69
N ARG A 660 -8.82 -30.97 -3.48
CA ARG A 660 -8.11 -31.46 -4.66
C ARG A 660 -8.99 -31.31 -5.90
N TRP A 661 -8.43 -30.77 -6.98
CA TRP A 661 -9.05 -30.79 -8.31
C TRP A 661 -8.26 -31.68 -9.25
N SER A 662 -8.95 -32.53 -10.00
CA SER A 662 -8.38 -33.36 -11.08
C SER A 662 -8.38 -32.58 -12.38
N LEU A 663 -7.20 -32.17 -12.85
CA LEU A 663 -7.06 -31.36 -14.05
C LEU A 663 -7.31 -32.21 -15.31
N PRO A 664 -8.10 -31.72 -16.28
CA PRO A 664 -8.28 -32.39 -17.57
C PRO A 664 -6.95 -32.61 -18.28
N ALA A 665 -6.82 -33.69 -19.04
CA ALA A 665 -5.60 -34.04 -19.77
C ALA A 665 -5.02 -32.88 -20.59
N ALA A 666 -5.88 -32.05 -21.20
CA ALA A 666 -5.48 -30.90 -22.00
C ALA A 666 -4.73 -29.81 -21.20
N LEU A 667 -4.89 -29.76 -19.88
CA LEU A 667 -4.26 -28.79 -18.98
C LEU A 667 -3.14 -29.41 -18.13
N GLN A 668 -2.89 -30.71 -18.23
CA GLN A 668 -1.83 -31.33 -17.43
C GLN A 668 -0.46 -30.79 -17.84
N ASP A 669 0.35 -30.44 -16.85
CA ASP A 669 1.68 -29.88 -17.03
C ASP A 669 2.71 -30.65 -16.19
N HIS A 670 3.08 -31.83 -16.71
CA HIS A 670 3.98 -32.77 -16.03
C HIS A 670 5.39 -32.19 -15.86
N ALA A 671 5.93 -32.28 -14.64
CA ALA A 671 7.28 -31.86 -14.33
C ALA A 671 8.31 -32.51 -15.25
N ARG A 672 9.13 -31.68 -15.89
CA ARG A 672 10.37 -32.12 -16.53
C ARG A 672 11.46 -32.28 -15.46
N PRO A 673 12.49 -33.11 -15.68
CA PRO A 673 13.60 -33.22 -14.75
C PRO A 673 14.17 -31.84 -14.38
N GLY A 674 14.26 -31.55 -13.09
CA GLY A 674 14.76 -30.26 -12.60
C GLY A 674 13.74 -29.11 -12.56
N ASN A 675 12.46 -29.36 -12.84
CA ASN A 675 11.43 -28.31 -12.85
C ASN A 675 10.19 -28.73 -12.06
N LEU A 676 10.16 -28.37 -10.78
CA LEU A 676 9.05 -28.65 -9.87
C LEU A 676 8.05 -27.48 -9.82
N PRO A 677 6.78 -27.75 -9.49
CA PRO A 677 5.81 -26.71 -9.19
C PRO A 677 6.22 -25.92 -7.96
N ALA A 678 5.70 -24.70 -7.82
CA ALA A 678 5.97 -23.83 -6.67
C ALA A 678 4.68 -23.10 -6.26
N GLY A 679 4.51 -22.89 -4.96
CA GLY A 679 3.38 -22.18 -4.35
C GLY A 679 3.88 -21.23 -3.26
N ILE A 680 3.13 -20.16 -3.01
CA ILE A 680 3.41 -19.14 -1.99
C ILE A 680 2.15 -18.48 -1.46
#